data_AF-A0A0E3NXG3-F1
#
_entry.id   AF-A0A0E3NXG3-F1
#
_cell.length_a   1.000
_cell.length_b   1.000
_cell.length_c   1.000
_cell.angle_alpha   90.00
_cell.angle_beta   90.00
_cell.angle_gamma   90.00
#
_symmetry.space_group_name_H-M   'P 1'
#
loop_
_entity.id
_entity.type
_entity.pdbx_description
1 polymer ?
#
loop_
_entity_poly.entity_id
_entity_poly.type
_entity_poly.pdbx_seq_one_letter_code
_entity_poly.pdbx_strand_id
1 'polypeptide(L)'
;MEKELSSCDFHLHSHPDKILFRHLSNVGNKSISTSREKILSLEKFGIDENTFSKIAFLIGICHDFGKGTKYFQRYLFETDPAIQRGLKNKKEYHHGLISAIFTYYILEKYVNSLNNENGLKFIPTIGYLIVKRHHGNLKDAEDEIRELIDKDVLEVIDLQIKSLEINELRTVYEKLFDGYDISFDIETFCNEYRSIAGEILKNRRKFVKLLKEEQFTGYYLITLTLYSILINSDKIDASSIDVFSEIDISSELVDKYKVEKGFQSNESTINKVRNEIYKEVTESIEKLDLDNKIYSISVPTGSGKTLTSLSFALKLKARLREEKRIKAKIIYSLPFLSIIDQNYDVFEDVFKTVEKANPTEDVLLKHHHLADIFYKTQDDEEFEGLKSLFLIEGWNSEIIVTTFVQFFHTIVSNKNRSLRKFHTITNSIVILDEVQSIPHKYWLLLKQLISGFAEYFNTYFIFVTATQPLIFDPEKKEIIELVNNKDKYFREFDRVKLEINLNPMNLNEFKEIIESKVKENPEKDFLFVLNTIKSSLDIFKHLNDLKLENSSYYYLSTNIAPKVRLSKIKEIKEKSEKRKIIVSTQLIEAGVDIDVNIVYRDFATIDSINQVSGRCNRNFSKSYRGQVNIVVLKDERKEFHRYIYSSFLIDKTKEVLKESPSEIYEADLLFLNNNYFRKVKDTSSEDESKELLSCINELKFKTLTSDFRLIDDKAGYEKIDVFVELDVEAVEIWKEYILIKSLKNPLEKKERFLAIRKKFNEYIISVPKKDFSCEEPEDLNIGYIPFEQIKHYYDPETGFVFELKPSMMCD
;
A
#
# COMPACT_ATOMS: atom_id res chain seq x y z
N MET A 1 -28.08 -17.05 45.40
CA MET A 1 -27.31 -16.03 46.14
C MET A 1 -25.92 -15.98 45.52
N GLU A 2 -25.84 -15.34 44.36
CA GLU A 2 -24.57 -15.05 43.68
C GLU A 2 -23.91 -13.91 44.45
N LYS A 3 -22.69 -14.12 44.94
CA LYS A 3 -21.83 -13.01 45.36
C LYS A 3 -21.40 -12.30 44.08
N GLU A 4 -21.90 -11.09 43.85
CA GLU A 4 -21.25 -10.13 42.97
C GLU A 4 -19.81 -9.91 43.50
N LEU A 5 -18.85 -10.59 42.87
CA LEU A 5 -17.42 -10.38 43.10
C LEU A 5 -17.08 -9.00 42.53
N SER A 6 -17.00 -8.01 43.41
CA SER A 6 -16.55 -6.65 43.12
C SER A 6 -15.14 -6.67 42.51
N SER A 7 -14.66 -5.57 41.95
CA SER A 7 -13.29 -5.42 41.41
C SER A 7 -12.14 -5.69 42.40
N CYS A 8 -12.43 -6.12 43.63
CA CYS A 8 -11.46 -6.40 44.69
C CYS A 8 -10.86 -7.82 44.68
N ASP A 9 -11.35 -8.73 43.82
CA ASP A 9 -10.93 -10.14 43.82
C ASP A 9 -9.78 -10.49 42.84
N PHE A 10 -9.26 -9.51 42.11
CA PHE A 10 -8.15 -9.68 41.16
C PHE A 10 -7.07 -8.63 41.42
N HIS A 11 -5.80 -9.07 41.49
CA HIS A 11 -4.63 -8.25 41.81
C HIS A 11 -3.58 -8.22 40.69
N LEU A 12 -3.60 -9.16 39.76
CA LEU A 12 -2.73 -9.16 38.58
C LEU A 12 -3.14 -8.08 37.60
N HIS A 13 -2.16 -7.34 37.10
CA HIS A 13 -2.37 -6.24 36.16
C HIS A 13 -1.72 -6.51 34.80
N SER A 14 -2.39 -6.10 33.72
CA SER A 14 -1.81 -6.14 32.38
C SER A 14 -1.10 -4.83 32.02
N HIS A 15 -1.57 -3.72 32.59
CA HIS A 15 -1.09 -2.34 32.48
C HIS A 15 -1.25 -1.66 33.86
N PRO A 16 -0.56 -0.55 34.15
CA PRO A 16 -0.54 0.04 35.50
C PRO A 16 -1.95 0.25 36.09
N ASP A 17 -2.90 0.68 35.26
CA ASP A 17 -4.27 0.99 35.66
C ASP A 17 -5.30 -0.07 35.19
N LYS A 18 -4.84 -1.25 34.75
CA LYS A 18 -5.72 -2.26 34.15
C LYS A 18 -5.45 -3.67 34.66
N ILE A 19 -6.47 -4.24 35.31
CA ILE A 19 -6.50 -5.62 35.79
C ILE A 19 -6.40 -6.60 34.60
N LEU A 20 -5.60 -7.65 34.76
CA LEU A 20 -5.32 -8.66 33.75
C LEU A 20 -6.60 -9.35 33.26
N PHE A 21 -7.49 -9.76 34.17
CA PHE A 21 -8.80 -10.36 33.82
C PHE A 21 -9.60 -9.47 32.85
N ARG A 22 -9.76 -8.19 33.17
CA ARG A 22 -10.52 -7.24 32.34
C ARG A 22 -9.89 -7.08 30.96
N HIS A 23 -8.57 -6.96 30.91
CA HIS A 23 -7.84 -6.86 29.65
C HIS A 23 -8.00 -8.11 28.79
N LEU A 24 -7.74 -9.30 29.32
CA LEU A 24 -7.89 -10.55 28.56
C LEU A 24 -9.33 -10.76 28.09
N SER A 25 -10.31 -10.48 28.96
CA SER A 25 -11.73 -10.55 28.61
C SER A 25 -12.08 -9.59 27.46
N ASN A 26 -11.65 -8.33 27.55
CA ASN A 26 -11.89 -7.34 26.50
C ASN A 26 -11.23 -7.72 25.17
N VAL A 27 -9.97 -8.19 25.20
CA VAL A 27 -9.26 -8.63 23.99
C VAL A 27 -9.92 -9.86 23.38
N GLY A 28 -10.34 -10.84 24.19
CA GLY A 28 -11.10 -12.00 23.74
C GLY A 28 -12.44 -11.60 23.09
N ASN A 29 -13.22 -10.76 23.78
CA ASN A 29 -14.52 -10.27 23.31
C ASN A 29 -14.41 -9.43 22.01
N LYS A 30 -13.39 -8.57 21.92
CA LYS A 30 -13.12 -7.82 20.68
C LYS A 30 -12.68 -8.74 19.54
N SER A 31 -11.88 -9.76 19.84
CA SER A 31 -11.41 -10.72 18.84
C SER A 31 -12.55 -11.56 18.27
N ILE A 32 -13.46 -12.04 19.12
CA ILE A 32 -14.64 -12.80 18.68
C ILE A 32 -15.68 -11.92 17.95
N SER A 33 -15.84 -10.65 18.38
CA SER A 33 -16.72 -9.71 17.67
C SER A 33 -16.19 -9.44 16.27
N THR A 34 -14.91 -9.06 16.16
CA THR A 34 -14.25 -8.75 14.89
C THR A 34 -14.27 -9.95 13.95
N SER A 35 -14.10 -11.18 14.46
CA SER A 35 -14.13 -12.38 13.63
C SER A 35 -15.55 -12.74 13.15
N ARG A 36 -16.58 -12.53 13.97
CA ARG A 36 -17.98 -12.80 13.62
C ARG A 36 -18.53 -11.86 12.55
N GLU A 37 -17.95 -10.68 12.42
CA GLU A 37 -18.25 -9.76 11.33
C GLU A 37 -17.67 -10.24 9.98
N LYS A 38 -16.81 -11.28 9.99
CA LYS A 38 -16.18 -11.80 8.79
C LYS A 38 -16.89 -13.04 8.27
N ILE A 39 -17.29 -12.99 7.00
CA ILE A 39 -17.82 -14.14 6.26
C ILE A 39 -16.66 -14.84 5.56
N LEU A 40 -16.37 -16.07 5.96
CA LEU A 40 -15.19 -16.82 5.57
C LEU A 40 -15.57 -18.14 4.90
N SER A 41 -14.76 -18.61 3.95
CA SER A 41 -14.97 -19.89 3.25
C SER A 41 -13.78 -20.81 3.50
N LEU A 42 -13.66 -21.26 4.75
CA LEU A 42 -12.53 -22.05 5.27
C LEU A 42 -12.89 -23.53 5.51
N GLU A 43 -13.98 -24.02 4.93
CA GLU A 43 -14.45 -25.40 5.11
C GLU A 43 -13.41 -26.42 4.61
N LYS A 44 -12.61 -26.05 3.60
CA LYS A 44 -11.46 -26.84 3.13
C LYS A 44 -10.39 -27.07 4.21
N PHE A 45 -10.34 -26.21 5.22
CA PHE A 45 -9.47 -26.34 6.41
C PHE A 45 -10.16 -27.07 7.56
N GLY A 46 -11.41 -27.49 7.39
CA GLY A 46 -12.24 -27.96 8.50
C GLY A 46 -12.55 -26.84 9.51
N ILE A 47 -12.49 -25.58 9.08
CA ILE A 47 -12.78 -24.40 9.91
C ILE A 47 -14.08 -23.78 9.41
N ASP A 48 -15.15 -23.87 10.19
CA ASP A 48 -16.34 -23.05 9.99
C ASP A 48 -16.19 -21.68 10.71
N GLU A 49 -17.12 -20.74 10.45
CA GLU A 49 -17.09 -19.39 11.02
C GLU A 49 -17.10 -19.37 12.56
N ASN A 50 -17.83 -20.30 13.18
CA ASN A 50 -17.91 -20.43 14.63
C ASN A 50 -16.58 -20.91 15.22
N THR A 51 -15.96 -21.90 14.59
CA THR A 51 -14.66 -22.45 14.94
C THR A 51 -13.58 -21.40 14.77
N PHE A 52 -13.56 -20.67 13.66
CA PHE A 52 -12.64 -19.55 13.45
C PHE A 52 -12.78 -18.49 14.55
N SER A 53 -14.02 -18.11 14.88
CA SER A 53 -14.30 -17.12 15.92
C SER A 53 -13.89 -17.57 17.31
N LYS A 54 -14.10 -18.86 17.63
CA LYS A 54 -13.61 -19.46 18.87
C LYS A 54 -12.08 -19.51 18.92
N ILE A 55 -11.40 -19.85 17.83
CA ILE A 55 -9.93 -19.80 17.75
C ILE A 55 -9.43 -18.37 18.02
N ALA A 56 -10.03 -17.36 17.38
CA ALA A 56 -9.67 -15.95 17.60
C ALA A 56 -9.88 -15.53 19.06
N PHE A 57 -11.00 -15.92 19.68
CA PHE A 57 -11.27 -15.71 21.10
C PHE A 57 -10.19 -16.33 21.99
N LEU A 58 -9.87 -17.61 21.78
CA LEU A 58 -8.91 -18.36 22.57
C LEU A 58 -7.51 -17.77 22.49
N ILE A 59 -7.08 -17.39 21.28
CA ILE A 59 -5.83 -16.63 21.08
C ILE A 59 -5.88 -15.32 21.88
N GLY A 60 -6.98 -14.57 21.80
CA GLY A 60 -7.19 -13.32 22.53
C GLY A 60 -7.08 -13.44 24.05
N ILE A 61 -7.69 -14.45 24.67
CA ILE A 61 -7.65 -14.62 26.14
C ILE A 61 -6.33 -15.25 26.64
N CYS A 62 -5.57 -15.93 25.77
CA CYS A 62 -4.33 -16.60 26.15
C CYS A 62 -3.07 -15.76 25.87
N HIS A 63 -3.16 -14.70 25.05
CA HIS A 63 -1.98 -14.01 24.50
C HIS A 63 -1.00 -13.45 25.54
N ASP A 64 -1.52 -13.06 26.70
CA ASP A 64 -0.80 -12.37 27.77
C ASP A 64 -0.78 -13.16 29.09
N PHE A 65 -1.01 -14.48 29.06
CA PHE A 65 -0.95 -15.39 30.22
C PHE A 65 0.28 -15.14 31.12
N GLY A 66 1.46 -14.97 30.52
CA GLY A 66 2.72 -14.75 31.21
C GLY A 66 2.84 -13.43 31.97
N LYS A 67 1.90 -12.48 31.79
CA LYS A 67 1.81 -11.28 32.65
C LYS A 67 1.46 -11.63 34.10
N GLY A 68 0.96 -12.85 34.37
CA GLY A 68 0.76 -13.37 35.72
C GLY A 68 2.04 -13.72 36.49
N THR A 69 3.22 -13.50 35.91
CA THR A 69 4.51 -13.71 36.60
C THR A 69 4.86 -12.54 37.52
N LYS A 70 5.50 -12.84 38.67
CA LYS A 70 6.07 -11.81 39.56
C LYS A 70 7.07 -10.90 38.86
N TYR A 71 7.79 -11.37 37.83
CA TYR A 71 8.72 -10.56 37.06
C TYR A 71 8.03 -9.44 36.28
N PHE A 72 6.91 -9.75 35.61
CA PHE A 72 6.13 -8.76 34.89
C PHE A 72 5.45 -7.77 35.85
N GLN A 73 4.80 -8.28 36.90
CA GLN A 73 4.14 -7.43 37.90
C GLN A 73 5.13 -6.47 38.58
N ARG A 74 6.34 -6.95 38.92
CA ARG A 74 7.39 -6.10 39.49
C ARG A 74 7.83 -4.98 38.53
N TYR A 75 8.00 -5.28 37.24
CA TYR A 75 8.32 -4.25 36.25
C TYR A 75 7.21 -3.20 36.15
N LEU A 76 5.95 -3.65 36.17
CA LEU A 76 4.80 -2.80 35.94
C LEU A 76 4.63 -1.72 37.03
N PHE A 77 4.88 -2.09 38.28
CA PHE A 77 4.77 -1.21 39.43
C PHE A 77 6.11 -0.59 39.87
N GLU A 78 7.19 -0.81 39.12
CA GLU A 78 8.47 -0.15 39.39
C GLU A 78 8.39 1.33 39.04
N THR A 79 8.72 2.19 40.00
CA THR A 79 8.61 3.65 39.87
C THR A 79 9.93 4.30 39.47
N ASP A 80 11.07 3.64 39.70
CA ASP A 80 12.38 4.12 39.26
C ASP A 80 12.61 3.77 37.77
N PRO A 81 12.73 4.77 36.86
CA PRO A 81 12.89 4.51 35.43
C PRO A 81 14.19 3.79 35.05
N ALA A 82 15.24 3.85 35.86
CA ALA A 82 16.49 3.13 35.63
C ALA A 82 16.35 1.65 36.01
N ILE A 83 15.73 1.37 37.16
CA ILE A 83 15.46 0.00 37.60
C ILE A 83 14.43 -0.66 36.68
N GLN A 84 13.36 0.05 36.32
CA GLN A 84 12.34 -0.43 35.40
C GLN A 84 12.94 -0.81 34.03
N ARG A 85 13.85 0.02 33.49
CA ARG A 85 14.60 -0.32 32.27
C ARG A 85 15.49 -1.55 32.46
N GLY A 86 16.16 -1.68 33.60
CA GLY A 86 16.94 -2.86 33.95
C GLY A 86 16.10 -4.14 33.99
N LEU A 87 14.89 -4.08 34.58
CA LEU A 87 13.94 -5.19 34.62
C LEU A 87 13.45 -5.57 33.22
N LYS A 88 13.17 -4.59 32.35
CA LYS A 88 12.71 -4.83 30.98
C LYS A 88 13.72 -5.61 30.11
N ASN A 89 15.01 -5.47 30.43
CA ASN A 89 16.11 -6.14 29.72
C ASN A 89 16.37 -7.57 30.19
N LYS A 90 15.73 -8.00 31.30
CA LYS A 90 15.86 -9.36 31.81
C LYS A 90 15.03 -10.33 30.97
N LYS A 91 15.55 -11.53 30.71
CA LYS A 91 14.86 -12.52 29.87
C LYS A 91 13.52 -12.96 30.46
N GLU A 92 13.45 -13.01 31.80
CA GLU A 92 12.30 -13.43 32.59
C GLU A 92 11.12 -12.47 32.48
N TYR A 93 11.36 -11.20 32.14
CA TYR A 93 10.32 -10.21 31.88
C TYR A 93 9.54 -10.52 30.58
N HIS A 94 10.20 -11.12 29.58
CA HIS A 94 9.58 -11.37 28.28
C HIS A 94 8.55 -12.52 28.38
N HIS A 95 7.28 -12.16 28.46
CA HIS A 95 6.16 -13.06 28.73
C HIS A 95 5.56 -13.73 27.48
N GLY A 96 5.97 -13.32 26.28
CA GLY A 96 5.37 -13.79 25.02
C GLY A 96 5.53 -15.30 24.78
N LEU A 97 6.67 -15.89 25.17
CA LEU A 97 6.94 -17.32 24.90
C LEU A 97 6.13 -18.25 25.80
N ILE A 98 6.11 -18.03 27.12
CA ILE A 98 5.28 -18.82 28.04
C ILE A 98 3.78 -18.72 27.67
N SER A 99 3.33 -17.53 27.26
CA SER A 99 1.95 -17.31 26.78
C SER A 99 1.67 -18.04 25.47
N ALA A 100 2.65 -18.15 24.58
CA ALA A 100 2.52 -18.91 23.34
C ALA A 100 2.39 -20.42 23.58
N ILE A 101 3.17 -20.97 24.52
CA ILE A 101 3.07 -22.40 24.89
C ILE A 101 1.72 -22.68 25.57
N PHE A 102 1.25 -21.77 26.42
CA PHE A 102 -0.08 -21.87 27.02
C PHE A 102 -1.19 -21.81 25.95
N THR A 103 -1.08 -20.88 24.99
CA THR A 103 -2.00 -20.80 23.85
C THR A 103 -2.03 -22.11 23.04
N TYR A 104 -0.87 -22.72 22.77
CA TYR A 104 -0.80 -24.02 22.10
C TYR A 104 -1.59 -25.09 22.87
N TYR A 105 -1.34 -25.20 24.18
CA TYR A 105 -2.00 -26.17 25.07
C TYR A 105 -3.53 -26.04 25.05
N ILE A 106 -4.04 -24.81 25.17
CA ILE A 106 -5.48 -24.55 25.15
C ILE A 106 -6.09 -24.86 23.78
N LEU A 107 -5.45 -24.42 22.69
CA LEU A 107 -5.94 -24.68 21.35
C LEU A 107 -5.90 -26.18 21.01
N GLU A 108 -4.90 -26.93 21.48
CA GLU A 108 -4.82 -28.37 21.28
C GLU A 108 -5.99 -29.10 21.96
N LYS A 109 -6.30 -28.75 23.21
CA LYS A 109 -7.49 -29.27 23.91
C LYS A 109 -8.78 -28.94 23.19
N TYR A 110 -8.92 -27.69 22.74
CA TYR A 110 -10.08 -27.27 21.97
C TYR A 110 -10.21 -28.06 20.66
N VAL A 111 -9.14 -28.15 19.87
CA VAL A 111 -9.14 -28.90 18.60
C VAL A 111 -9.46 -30.38 18.82
N ASN A 112 -8.88 -31.02 19.84
CA ASN A 112 -9.15 -32.42 20.16
C ASN A 112 -10.62 -32.68 20.56
N SER A 113 -11.28 -31.69 21.17
CA SER A 113 -12.72 -31.77 21.51
C SER A 113 -13.65 -31.78 20.30
N LEU A 114 -13.20 -31.25 19.15
CA LEU A 114 -14.02 -31.09 17.94
C LEU A 114 -14.15 -32.38 17.10
N ASN A 115 -13.52 -33.50 17.49
CA ASN A 115 -13.53 -34.78 16.76
C ASN A 115 -13.21 -34.65 15.25
N ASN A 116 -12.44 -33.63 14.86
CA ASN A 116 -12.09 -33.35 13.46
C ASN A 116 -10.65 -33.82 13.20
N GLU A 117 -10.50 -34.99 12.57
CA GLU A 117 -9.25 -35.75 12.61
C GLU A 117 -8.06 -35.12 11.86
N ASN A 118 -8.24 -34.16 10.94
CA ASN A 118 -7.12 -33.67 10.11
C ASN A 118 -7.05 -32.15 9.84
N GLY A 119 -8.17 -31.43 9.72
CA GLY A 119 -8.14 -30.02 9.26
C GLY A 119 -7.55 -29.01 10.25
N LEU A 120 -7.78 -29.23 11.55
CA LEU A 120 -7.46 -28.26 12.60
C LEU A 120 -6.12 -28.51 13.32
N LYS A 121 -5.41 -29.58 12.95
CA LYS A 121 -4.24 -30.10 13.67
C LYS A 121 -3.12 -29.09 13.89
N PHE A 122 -3.00 -28.09 13.03
CA PHE A 122 -1.92 -27.09 13.09
C PHE A 122 -2.36 -25.72 13.58
N ILE A 123 -3.65 -25.54 13.88
CA ILE A 123 -4.15 -24.35 14.54
C ILE A 123 -3.43 -24.08 15.87
N PRO A 124 -3.12 -25.08 16.72
CA PRO A 124 -2.32 -24.84 17.92
C PRO A 124 -0.94 -24.25 17.62
N THR A 125 -0.26 -24.76 16.58
CA THR A 125 1.05 -24.23 16.14
C THR A 125 0.93 -22.80 15.59
N ILE A 126 -0.13 -22.50 14.82
CA ILE A 126 -0.40 -21.14 14.32
C ILE A 126 -0.66 -20.19 15.49
N GLY A 127 -1.47 -20.59 16.47
CA GLY A 127 -1.74 -19.81 17.68
C GLY A 127 -0.47 -19.54 18.50
N TYR A 128 0.41 -20.54 18.64
CA TYR A 128 1.74 -20.37 19.23
C TYR A 128 2.55 -19.28 18.51
N LEU A 129 2.66 -19.34 17.17
CA LEU A 129 3.44 -18.37 16.39
C LEU A 129 2.89 -16.94 16.53
N ILE A 130 1.56 -16.80 16.48
CA ILE A 130 0.84 -15.53 16.62
C ILE A 130 1.12 -14.90 17.97
N VAL A 131 0.87 -15.65 19.06
CA VAL A 131 1.04 -15.13 20.42
C VAL A 131 2.51 -14.89 20.74
N LYS A 132 3.44 -15.70 20.25
CA LYS A 132 4.86 -15.47 20.50
C LYS A 132 5.34 -14.11 19.97
N ARG A 133 4.71 -13.59 18.91
CA ARG A 133 5.13 -12.37 18.20
C ARG A 133 4.08 -11.25 18.21
N HIS A 134 3.09 -11.26 19.09
CA HIS A 134 2.06 -10.20 19.11
C HIS A 134 2.62 -8.80 19.49
N HIS A 135 3.69 -8.72 20.29
CA HIS A 135 4.42 -7.47 20.60
C HIS A 135 5.49 -7.06 19.58
N GLY A 136 5.77 -7.89 18.56
CA GLY A 136 6.89 -7.70 17.64
C GLY A 136 6.51 -8.03 16.20
N ASN A 137 7.48 -8.09 15.29
CA ASN A 137 7.25 -8.54 13.92
C ASN A 137 7.21 -10.07 13.86
N LEU A 138 6.39 -10.63 12.96
CA LEU A 138 6.43 -12.06 12.67
C LEU A 138 7.83 -12.46 12.17
N LYS A 139 8.24 -13.67 12.51
CA LYS A 139 9.47 -14.30 12.01
C LYS A 139 9.12 -15.61 11.31
N ASP A 140 10.12 -16.23 10.70
CA ASP A 140 9.94 -17.46 9.96
C ASP A 140 9.52 -18.59 10.92
N ALA A 141 8.43 -19.27 10.58
CA ALA A 141 7.75 -20.18 11.49
C ALA A 141 8.64 -21.31 12.00
N GLU A 142 9.49 -21.88 11.13
CA GLU A 142 10.38 -22.96 11.54
C GLU A 142 11.43 -22.50 12.56
N ASP A 143 12.01 -21.31 12.36
CA ASP A 143 13.02 -20.74 13.24
C ASP A 143 12.44 -20.46 14.63
N GLU A 144 11.21 -19.92 14.68
CA GLU A 144 10.50 -19.67 15.93
C GLU A 144 10.25 -20.95 16.74
N ILE A 145 10.00 -22.07 16.09
CA ILE A 145 9.80 -23.36 16.77
C ILE A 145 11.16 -23.95 17.19
N ARG A 146 12.23 -23.75 16.40
CA ARG A 146 13.59 -24.21 16.72
C ARG A 146 14.18 -23.55 17.96
N GLU A 147 13.77 -22.33 18.31
CA GLU A 147 14.19 -21.67 19.55
C GLU A 147 13.91 -22.53 20.81
N LEU A 148 12.92 -23.44 20.78
CA LEU A 148 12.62 -24.37 21.88
C LEU A 148 13.68 -25.46 22.10
N ILE A 149 14.66 -25.60 21.20
CA ILE A 149 15.82 -26.49 21.38
C ILE A 149 16.77 -25.95 22.47
N ASP A 150 16.82 -24.63 22.61
CA ASP A 150 17.75 -23.95 23.50
C ASP A 150 17.39 -24.21 24.98
N LYS A 151 18.35 -24.73 25.73
CA LYS A 151 18.17 -25.03 27.16
C LYS A 151 17.99 -23.75 27.97
N ASP A 152 18.71 -22.69 27.62
CA ASP A 152 18.62 -21.39 28.31
C ASP A 152 17.20 -20.82 28.20
N VAL A 153 16.54 -21.03 27.05
CA VAL A 153 15.16 -20.61 26.83
C VAL A 153 14.21 -21.34 27.78
N LEU A 154 14.36 -22.67 27.93
CA LEU A 154 13.52 -23.45 28.84
C LEU A 154 13.82 -23.17 30.32
N GLU A 155 15.06 -22.84 30.68
CA GLU A 155 15.43 -22.41 32.04
C GLU A 155 14.78 -21.07 32.42
N VAL A 156 14.67 -20.13 31.48
CA VAL A 156 13.90 -18.89 31.70
C VAL A 156 12.42 -19.21 31.96
N ILE A 157 11.85 -20.17 31.23
CA ILE A 157 10.45 -20.57 31.44
C ILE A 157 10.27 -21.26 32.80
N ASP A 158 11.22 -22.09 33.27
CA ASP A 158 11.19 -22.63 34.64
C ASP A 158 11.05 -21.51 35.68
N LEU A 159 11.84 -20.45 35.54
CA LEU A 159 11.80 -19.31 36.44
C LEU A 159 10.44 -18.61 36.38
N GLN A 160 9.92 -18.41 35.16
CA GLN A 160 8.60 -17.83 34.95
C GLN A 160 7.49 -18.67 35.59
N ILE A 161 7.45 -19.98 35.33
CA ILE A 161 6.47 -20.93 35.88
C ILE A 161 6.49 -20.91 37.41
N LYS A 162 7.68 -20.97 38.03
CA LYS A 162 7.82 -20.88 39.50
C LYS A 162 7.34 -19.56 40.08
N SER A 163 7.28 -18.51 39.27
CA SER A 163 6.89 -17.15 39.69
C SER A 163 5.44 -16.80 39.37
N LEU A 164 4.66 -17.71 38.77
CA LEU A 164 3.26 -17.47 38.44
C LEU A 164 2.38 -17.42 39.69
N GLU A 165 1.44 -16.47 39.72
CA GLU A 165 0.35 -16.46 40.71
C GLU A 165 -0.76 -17.43 40.29
N ILE A 166 -0.49 -18.73 40.45
CA ILE A 166 -1.33 -19.83 39.94
C ILE A 166 -2.78 -19.75 40.44
N ASN A 167 -2.99 -19.46 41.73
CA ASN A 167 -4.33 -19.41 42.33
C ASN A 167 -5.20 -18.32 41.69
N GLU A 168 -4.65 -17.12 41.48
CA GLU A 168 -5.38 -16.05 40.84
C GLU A 168 -5.60 -16.34 39.36
N LEU A 169 -4.58 -16.83 38.64
CA LEU A 169 -4.72 -17.22 37.24
C LEU A 169 -5.79 -18.30 37.06
N ARG A 170 -5.92 -19.25 37.99
CA ARG A 170 -6.98 -20.26 37.96
C ARG A 170 -8.35 -19.59 37.96
N THR A 171 -8.60 -18.70 38.92
CA THR A 171 -9.87 -17.97 39.00
C THR A 171 -10.10 -17.06 37.79
N VAL A 172 -9.05 -16.43 37.25
CA VAL A 172 -9.12 -15.62 36.04
C VAL A 172 -9.61 -16.46 34.86
N TYR A 173 -8.95 -17.60 34.60
CA TYR A 173 -9.29 -18.42 33.45
C TYR A 173 -10.58 -19.22 33.64
N GLU A 174 -10.90 -19.71 34.85
CA GLU A 174 -12.21 -20.30 35.15
C GLU A 174 -13.36 -19.35 34.75
N LYS A 175 -13.21 -18.03 35.01
CA LYS A 175 -14.18 -17.03 34.55
C LYS A 175 -14.11 -16.73 33.06
N LEU A 176 -12.91 -16.65 32.47
CA LEU A 176 -12.77 -16.36 31.02
C LEU A 176 -13.32 -17.50 30.15
N PHE A 177 -13.29 -18.73 30.65
CA PHE A 177 -13.84 -19.91 29.99
C PHE A 177 -15.29 -20.22 30.40
N ASP A 178 -15.91 -19.40 31.26
CA ASP A 178 -17.32 -19.59 31.61
C ASP A 178 -18.20 -19.55 30.36
N GLY A 179 -18.97 -20.62 30.12
CA GLY A 179 -19.73 -20.83 28.89
C GLY A 179 -18.97 -21.46 27.71
N TYR A 180 -17.70 -21.87 27.88
CA TYR A 180 -16.92 -22.62 26.89
C TYR A 180 -16.60 -24.04 27.40
N ASP A 181 -16.89 -25.06 26.59
CA ASP A 181 -16.63 -26.47 26.94
C ASP A 181 -15.16 -26.86 26.73
N ILE A 182 -14.26 -26.24 27.51
CA ILE A 182 -12.82 -26.51 27.48
C ILE A 182 -12.36 -26.93 28.87
N SER A 183 -12.08 -28.22 29.03
CA SER A 183 -11.46 -28.74 30.25
C SER A 183 -9.96 -28.45 30.25
N PHE A 184 -9.51 -27.55 31.13
CA PHE A 184 -8.09 -27.26 31.34
C PHE A 184 -7.77 -27.11 32.83
N ASP A 185 -6.51 -27.31 33.18
CA ASP A 185 -5.99 -27.05 34.52
C ASP A 185 -4.60 -26.40 34.42
N ILE A 186 -4.43 -25.29 35.14
CA ILE A 186 -3.20 -24.51 35.12
C ILE A 186 -2.06 -25.26 35.81
N GLU A 187 -2.34 -26.04 36.85
CA GLU A 187 -1.31 -26.85 37.51
C GLU A 187 -0.78 -27.93 36.58
N THR A 188 -1.68 -28.61 35.86
CA THR A 188 -1.32 -29.56 34.80
C THR A 188 -0.45 -28.91 33.75
N PHE A 189 -0.82 -27.73 33.23
CA PHE A 189 0.04 -26.97 32.33
C PHE A 189 1.42 -26.68 32.94
N CYS A 190 1.48 -26.18 34.18
CA CYS A 190 2.74 -25.85 34.85
C CYS A 190 3.63 -27.07 35.08
N ASN A 191 3.05 -28.26 35.26
CA ASN A 191 3.79 -29.51 35.40
C ASN A 191 4.25 -30.08 34.06
N GLU A 192 3.49 -29.87 32.99
CA GLU A 192 3.70 -30.51 31.68
C GLU A 192 4.31 -29.58 30.61
N TYR A 193 4.52 -28.29 30.90
CA TYR A 193 4.95 -27.30 29.90
C TYR A 193 6.21 -27.71 29.11
N ARG A 194 7.15 -28.44 29.73
CA ARG A 194 8.36 -28.98 29.07
C ARG A 194 8.01 -30.06 28.05
N SER A 195 7.05 -30.93 28.38
CA SER A 195 6.52 -31.95 27.47
C SER A 195 5.83 -31.29 26.29
N ILE A 196 4.99 -30.28 26.56
CA ILE A 196 4.26 -29.51 25.54
C ILE A 196 5.25 -28.81 24.60
N ALA A 197 6.28 -28.13 25.14
CA ALA A 197 7.34 -27.52 24.33
C ALA A 197 8.08 -28.55 23.47
N GLY A 198 8.35 -29.74 24.03
CA GLY A 198 8.93 -30.87 23.30
C GLY A 198 8.03 -31.38 22.17
N GLU A 199 6.71 -31.39 22.38
CA GLU A 199 5.72 -31.75 21.35
C GLU A 199 5.68 -30.74 20.21
N ILE A 200 5.59 -29.45 20.51
CA ILE A 200 5.66 -28.37 19.51
C ILE A 200 6.91 -28.55 18.63
N LEU A 201 8.05 -28.80 19.28
CA LEU A 201 9.32 -29.01 18.60
C LEU A 201 9.33 -30.29 17.75
N LYS A 202 8.78 -31.39 18.25
CA LYS A 202 8.69 -32.68 17.54
C LYS A 202 7.78 -32.58 16.32
N ASN A 203 6.67 -31.85 16.43
CA ASN A 203 5.70 -31.66 15.36
C ASN A 203 6.16 -30.66 14.29
N ARG A 204 7.22 -29.88 14.55
CA ARG A 204 7.83 -28.92 13.59
C ARG A 204 8.02 -29.47 12.18
N ARG A 205 8.69 -30.62 12.04
CA ARG A 205 8.99 -31.21 10.73
C ARG A 205 7.72 -31.61 9.98
N LYS A 206 6.71 -32.11 10.69
CA LYS A 206 5.41 -32.46 10.10
C LYS A 206 4.67 -31.21 9.65
N PHE A 207 4.68 -30.16 10.46
CA PHE A 207 4.09 -28.86 10.13
C PHE A 207 4.70 -28.25 8.86
N VAL A 208 6.03 -28.13 8.79
CA VAL A 208 6.72 -27.58 7.61
C VAL A 208 6.52 -28.47 6.37
N LYS A 209 6.56 -29.79 6.53
CA LYS A 209 6.35 -30.72 5.42
C LYS A 209 4.95 -30.53 4.80
N LEU A 210 3.92 -30.44 5.63
CA LEU A 210 2.56 -30.30 5.15
C LEU A 210 2.31 -28.92 4.52
N LEU A 211 2.83 -27.85 5.13
CA LEU A 211 2.84 -26.51 4.52
C LEU A 211 3.42 -26.51 3.09
N LYS A 212 4.46 -27.31 2.85
CA LYS A 212 5.06 -27.49 1.52
C LYS A 212 4.22 -28.35 0.57
N GLU A 213 3.58 -29.40 1.08
CA GLU A 213 2.79 -30.34 0.28
C GLU A 213 1.45 -29.74 -0.18
N GLU A 214 0.79 -28.97 0.70
CA GLU A 214 -0.48 -28.31 0.38
C GLU A 214 -0.30 -27.15 -0.62
N GLN A 215 0.89 -26.53 -0.65
CA GLN A 215 1.20 -25.31 -1.44
C GLN A 215 0.14 -24.22 -1.36
N PHE A 216 -0.51 -24.12 -0.19
CA PHE A 216 -1.78 -23.44 -0.09
C PHE A 216 -1.65 -22.08 0.61
N THR A 217 -2.01 -21.02 -0.12
CA THR A 217 -1.97 -19.64 0.39
C THR A 217 -2.91 -19.40 1.58
N GLY A 218 -3.93 -20.24 1.76
CA GLY A 218 -4.91 -20.15 2.85
C GLY A 218 -4.30 -20.17 4.27
N TYR A 219 -3.34 -21.03 4.61
CA TYR A 219 -2.74 -21.03 5.95
C TYR A 219 -2.00 -19.73 6.27
N TYR A 220 -1.35 -19.14 5.25
CA TYR A 220 -0.74 -17.82 5.36
C TYR A 220 -1.80 -16.75 5.65
N LEU A 221 -2.88 -16.73 4.88
CA LEU A 221 -3.97 -15.76 5.06
C LEU A 221 -4.71 -15.94 6.40
N ILE A 222 -4.95 -17.18 6.85
CA ILE A 222 -5.53 -17.49 8.17
C ILE A 222 -4.61 -16.95 9.27
N THR A 223 -3.31 -17.25 9.19
CA THR A 223 -2.32 -16.82 10.18
C THR A 223 -2.29 -15.29 10.28
N LEU A 224 -2.23 -14.59 9.15
CA LEU A 224 -2.22 -13.12 9.13
C LEU A 224 -3.54 -12.51 9.60
N THR A 225 -4.68 -13.11 9.28
CA THR A 225 -5.99 -12.64 9.75
C THR A 225 -6.11 -12.75 11.26
N LEU A 226 -5.80 -13.91 11.85
CA LEU A 226 -5.83 -14.12 13.30
C LEU A 226 -4.80 -13.22 14.02
N TYR A 227 -3.60 -13.07 13.45
CA TYR A 227 -2.57 -12.17 13.98
C TYR A 227 -3.04 -10.70 13.98
N SER A 228 -3.67 -10.28 12.89
CA SER A 228 -4.21 -8.93 12.72
C SER A 228 -5.33 -8.64 13.73
N ILE A 229 -6.27 -9.58 13.90
CA ILE A 229 -7.35 -9.50 14.89
C ILE A 229 -6.77 -9.36 16.30
N LEU A 230 -5.80 -10.20 16.68
CA LEU A 230 -5.17 -10.13 18.01
C LEU A 230 -4.52 -8.76 18.25
N ILE A 231 -3.65 -8.30 17.34
CA ILE A 231 -2.94 -7.03 17.50
C ILE A 231 -3.93 -5.86 17.57
N ASN A 232 -4.96 -5.89 16.73
CA ASN A 232 -5.93 -4.81 16.70
C ASN A 232 -6.74 -4.78 18.01
N SER A 233 -7.25 -5.92 18.46
CA SER A 233 -7.99 -6.05 19.71
C SER A 233 -7.17 -5.62 20.93
N ASP A 234 -5.92 -6.07 21.03
CA ASP A 234 -4.98 -5.71 22.10
C ASP A 234 -4.75 -4.19 22.14
N LYS A 235 -4.40 -3.58 21.00
CA LYS A 235 -4.10 -2.15 20.99
C LYS A 235 -5.34 -1.25 21.13
N ILE A 236 -6.52 -1.66 20.64
CA ILE A 236 -7.77 -0.93 20.89
C ILE A 236 -8.07 -0.96 22.40
N ASP A 237 -7.95 -2.13 23.02
CA ASP A 237 -8.14 -2.26 24.46
C ASP A 237 -7.11 -1.46 25.28
N ALA A 238 -5.88 -1.34 24.82
CA ALA A 238 -4.86 -0.52 25.46
C ALA A 238 -5.06 1.00 25.25
N SER A 239 -5.72 1.43 24.17
CA SER A 239 -5.85 2.85 23.80
C SER A 239 -7.13 3.54 24.30
N SER A 240 -8.09 2.78 24.84
CA SER A 240 -9.42 3.28 25.26
C SER A 240 -10.18 4.05 24.16
N ILE A 241 -9.87 3.76 22.90
CA ILE A 241 -10.57 4.32 21.74
C ILE A 241 -11.68 3.34 21.37
N ASP A 242 -12.93 3.79 21.41
CA ASP A 242 -14.03 3.05 20.79
C ASP A 242 -14.09 3.46 19.31
N VAL A 243 -13.97 2.46 18.44
CA VAL A 243 -13.99 2.65 17.00
C VAL A 243 -15.23 1.94 16.47
N PHE A 244 -16.36 2.64 16.45
CA PHE A 244 -17.56 2.12 15.84
C PHE A 244 -18.30 3.24 15.11
N SER A 245 -18.31 3.15 13.79
CA SER A 245 -19.24 3.89 12.95
C SER A 245 -19.52 3.04 11.72
N GLU A 246 -20.63 2.30 11.73
CA GLU A 246 -21.15 1.71 10.50
C GLU A 246 -21.86 2.82 9.73
N ILE A 247 -21.16 3.41 8.76
CA ILE A 247 -21.71 4.50 7.95
C ILE A 247 -22.23 3.92 6.64
N ASP A 248 -23.53 4.06 6.42
CA ASP A 248 -24.15 3.65 5.18
C ASP A 248 -23.91 4.70 4.10
N ILE A 249 -23.28 4.29 3.00
CA ILE A 249 -23.00 5.16 1.86
C ILE A 249 -23.95 4.77 0.74
N SER A 250 -24.71 5.75 0.24
CA SER A 250 -25.67 5.52 -0.84
C SER A 250 -25.00 4.92 -2.08
N SER A 251 -25.60 3.86 -2.62
CA SER A 251 -25.16 3.25 -3.89
C SER A 251 -25.31 4.18 -5.10
N GLU A 252 -26.14 5.21 -4.98
CA GLU A 252 -26.41 6.23 -6.01
C GLU A 252 -25.59 7.52 -5.82
N LEU A 253 -24.65 7.56 -4.88
CA LEU A 253 -23.86 8.76 -4.56
C LEU A 253 -23.23 9.37 -5.83
N VAL A 254 -22.59 8.54 -6.66
CA VAL A 254 -21.96 9.01 -7.90
C VAL A 254 -22.99 9.39 -8.97
N ASP A 255 -24.16 8.73 -9.00
CA ASP A 255 -25.23 9.06 -9.94
C ASP A 255 -25.77 10.47 -9.66
N LYS A 256 -26.05 10.79 -8.39
CA LYS A 256 -26.48 12.12 -7.94
C LYS A 256 -25.42 13.18 -8.23
N TYR A 257 -24.15 12.88 -7.96
CA TYR A 257 -23.03 13.77 -8.27
C TYR A 257 -22.98 14.15 -9.76
N LYS A 258 -23.13 13.17 -10.65
CA LYS A 258 -23.13 13.42 -12.10
C LYS A 258 -24.29 14.31 -12.55
N VAL A 259 -25.46 14.18 -11.92
CA VAL A 259 -26.61 15.05 -12.17
C VAL A 259 -26.29 16.49 -11.74
N GLU A 260 -25.83 16.69 -10.50
CA GLU A 260 -25.55 18.02 -9.96
C GLU A 260 -24.44 18.77 -10.72
N LYS A 261 -23.38 18.07 -11.16
CA LYS A 261 -22.31 18.66 -11.98
C LYS A 261 -22.68 18.83 -13.46
N GLY A 262 -23.87 18.40 -13.89
CA GLY A 262 -24.32 18.50 -15.28
C GLY A 262 -23.56 17.57 -16.25
N PHE A 263 -22.97 16.47 -15.75
CA PHE A 263 -22.21 15.51 -16.55
C PHE A 263 -23.09 14.60 -17.41
N GLN A 264 -24.42 14.79 -17.38
CA GLN A 264 -25.35 14.13 -18.29
C GLN A 264 -25.33 14.70 -19.71
N SER A 265 -24.71 15.86 -19.93
CA SER A 265 -24.62 16.47 -21.25
C SER A 265 -23.77 15.62 -22.20
N ASN A 266 -24.34 15.23 -23.33
CA ASN A 266 -23.64 14.49 -24.40
C ASN A 266 -23.13 15.43 -25.50
N GLU A 267 -22.90 16.71 -25.19
CA GLU A 267 -22.53 17.75 -26.15
C GLU A 267 -21.16 17.47 -26.79
N SER A 268 -20.23 16.88 -26.03
CA SER A 268 -18.95 16.40 -26.56
C SER A 268 -18.98 14.89 -26.78
N THR A 269 -18.26 14.43 -27.82
CA THR A 269 -18.09 12.98 -28.09
C THR A 269 -17.47 12.27 -26.89
N ILE A 270 -16.54 12.90 -26.17
CA ILE A 270 -15.97 12.33 -24.93
C ILE A 270 -17.05 12.12 -23.88
N ASN A 271 -17.90 13.11 -23.60
CA ASN A 271 -18.90 12.98 -22.56
C ASN A 271 -19.92 11.90 -22.91
N LYS A 272 -20.27 11.76 -24.20
CA LYS A 272 -21.08 10.65 -24.69
C LYS A 272 -20.44 9.30 -24.38
N VAL A 273 -19.15 9.11 -24.73
CA VAL A 273 -18.44 7.85 -24.44
C VAL A 273 -18.31 7.59 -22.94
N ARG A 274 -17.98 8.61 -22.14
CA ARG A 274 -17.94 8.51 -20.67
C ARG A 274 -19.28 8.05 -20.11
N ASN A 275 -20.39 8.57 -20.62
CA ASN A 275 -21.73 8.21 -20.19
C ASN A 275 -22.14 6.81 -20.65
N GLU A 276 -21.77 6.41 -21.87
CA GLU A 276 -21.99 5.03 -22.36
C GLU A 276 -21.23 4.00 -21.52
N ILE A 277 -19.92 4.22 -21.28
CA ILE A 277 -19.11 3.35 -20.42
C ILE A 277 -19.68 3.28 -19.01
N TYR A 278 -20.00 4.43 -18.41
CA TYR A 278 -20.57 4.49 -17.06
C TYR A 278 -21.87 3.70 -16.97
N LYS A 279 -22.77 3.88 -17.95
CA LYS A 279 -24.05 3.17 -18.02
C LYS A 279 -23.84 1.67 -18.20
N GLU A 280 -22.99 1.26 -19.13
CA GLU A 280 -22.70 -0.17 -19.39
C GLU A 280 -22.17 -0.87 -18.14
N VAL A 281 -21.19 -0.28 -17.45
CA VAL A 281 -20.61 -0.86 -16.23
C VAL A 281 -21.64 -0.88 -15.09
N THR A 282 -22.39 0.20 -14.87
CA THR A 282 -23.35 0.27 -13.78
C THR A 282 -24.59 -0.60 -14.00
N GLU A 283 -25.04 -0.81 -15.24
CA GLU A 283 -26.13 -1.74 -15.57
C GLU A 283 -25.68 -3.21 -15.53
N SER A 284 -24.38 -3.47 -15.70
CA SER A 284 -23.86 -4.84 -15.60
C SER A 284 -24.09 -5.44 -14.20
N ILE A 285 -24.14 -4.59 -13.15
CA ILE A 285 -24.24 -5.01 -11.75
C ILE A 285 -25.45 -5.90 -11.48
N GLU A 286 -26.59 -5.65 -12.12
CA GLU A 286 -27.84 -6.39 -11.86
C GLU A 286 -27.76 -7.84 -12.32
N LYS A 287 -26.90 -8.12 -13.31
CA LYS A 287 -26.76 -9.44 -13.94
C LYS A 287 -25.53 -10.20 -13.45
N LEU A 288 -24.71 -9.58 -12.60
CA LEU A 288 -23.50 -10.21 -12.09
C LEU A 288 -23.84 -11.33 -11.11
N ASP A 289 -23.22 -12.48 -11.36
CA ASP A 289 -23.11 -13.55 -10.37
C ASP A 289 -22.02 -13.16 -9.35
N LEU A 290 -22.47 -12.98 -8.10
CA LEU A 290 -21.65 -12.54 -6.96
C LEU A 290 -20.66 -13.60 -6.48
N ASP A 291 -20.72 -14.84 -6.99
CA ASP A 291 -19.70 -15.85 -6.73
C ASP A 291 -18.44 -15.61 -7.55
N ASN A 292 -18.54 -14.86 -8.66
CA ASN A 292 -17.38 -14.28 -9.32
C ASN A 292 -16.88 -13.09 -8.51
N LYS A 293 -15.59 -13.05 -8.22
CA LYS A 293 -15.01 -12.08 -7.30
C LYS A 293 -13.89 -11.25 -7.90
N ILE A 294 -13.57 -11.46 -9.18
CA ILE A 294 -12.48 -10.78 -9.88
C ILE A 294 -13.03 -10.18 -11.16
N TYR A 295 -13.07 -8.85 -11.21
CA TYR A 295 -13.63 -8.06 -12.30
C TYR A 295 -12.57 -7.17 -12.94
N SER A 296 -12.79 -6.76 -14.19
CA SER A 296 -11.98 -5.78 -14.91
C SER A 296 -12.85 -4.67 -15.49
N ILE A 297 -12.34 -3.44 -15.48
CA ILE A 297 -12.86 -2.29 -16.21
C ILE A 297 -11.73 -1.81 -17.13
N SER A 298 -11.72 -2.31 -18.37
CA SER A 298 -10.66 -2.02 -19.35
C SER A 298 -11.12 -0.95 -20.35
N VAL A 299 -10.73 0.31 -20.13
CA VAL A 299 -11.19 1.45 -20.94
C VAL A 299 -10.10 2.50 -21.21
N PRO A 300 -10.18 3.27 -22.31
CA PRO A 300 -9.16 4.26 -22.67
C PRO A 300 -8.89 5.29 -21.57
N THR A 301 -7.70 5.89 -21.57
CA THR A 301 -7.37 6.98 -20.63
C THR A 301 -8.26 8.20 -20.87
N GLY A 302 -8.80 8.78 -19.80
CA GLY A 302 -9.71 9.93 -19.90
C GLY A 302 -11.20 9.57 -20.07
N SER A 303 -11.55 8.28 -20.03
CA SER A 303 -12.93 7.75 -20.10
C SER A 303 -13.75 7.85 -18.80
N GLY A 304 -13.23 8.49 -17.75
CA GLY A 304 -13.94 8.64 -16.47
C GLY A 304 -13.84 7.44 -15.52
N LYS A 305 -12.78 6.63 -15.65
CA LYS A 305 -12.51 5.42 -14.83
C LYS A 305 -12.76 5.60 -13.33
N THR A 306 -12.28 6.70 -12.76
CA THR A 306 -12.36 6.98 -11.32
C THR A 306 -13.82 7.00 -10.81
N LEU A 307 -14.71 7.73 -11.50
CA LEU A 307 -16.12 7.80 -11.11
C LEU A 307 -16.86 6.49 -11.42
N THR A 308 -16.58 5.88 -12.57
CA THR A 308 -17.21 4.61 -12.97
C THR A 308 -16.87 3.47 -12.01
N SER A 309 -15.60 3.33 -11.62
CA SER A 309 -15.16 2.30 -10.69
C SER A 309 -15.69 2.52 -9.27
N LEU A 310 -15.72 3.77 -8.78
CA LEU A 310 -16.35 4.10 -7.49
C LEU A 310 -17.86 3.77 -7.50
N SER A 311 -18.59 4.17 -8.54
CA SER A 311 -20.02 3.87 -8.67
C SER A 311 -20.29 2.36 -8.68
N PHE A 312 -19.53 1.61 -9.49
CA PHE A 312 -19.64 0.17 -9.53
C PHE A 312 -19.37 -0.47 -8.16
N ALA A 313 -18.32 -0.04 -7.45
CA ALA A 313 -17.99 -0.56 -6.13
C ALA A 313 -19.07 -0.24 -5.07
N LEU A 314 -19.67 0.95 -5.10
CA LEU A 314 -20.78 1.31 -4.21
C LEU A 314 -22.04 0.48 -4.48
N LYS A 315 -22.38 0.23 -5.76
CA LYS A 315 -23.50 -0.64 -6.14
C LYS A 315 -23.24 -2.10 -5.78
N LEU A 316 -22.02 -2.59 -5.98
CA LEU A 316 -21.60 -3.92 -5.56
C LEU A 316 -21.67 -4.06 -4.04
N LYS A 317 -21.17 -3.07 -3.27
CA LYS A 317 -21.27 -3.03 -1.81
C LYS A 317 -22.72 -3.19 -1.34
N ALA A 318 -23.66 -2.47 -1.96
CA ALA A 318 -25.08 -2.58 -1.64
C ALA A 318 -25.64 -3.98 -1.91
N ARG A 319 -25.41 -4.55 -3.12
CA ARG A 319 -25.84 -5.94 -3.43
C ARG A 319 -25.21 -6.98 -2.49
N LEU A 320 -23.93 -6.84 -2.15
CA LEU A 320 -23.24 -7.74 -1.22
C LEU A 320 -23.87 -7.70 0.18
N ARG A 321 -24.26 -6.51 0.65
CA ARG A 321 -24.95 -6.34 1.92
C ARG A 321 -26.34 -7.00 1.90
N GLU A 322 -27.10 -6.80 0.83
CA GLU A 322 -28.48 -7.31 0.69
C GLU A 322 -28.54 -8.82 0.46
N GLU A 323 -27.72 -9.34 -0.47
CA GLU A 323 -27.84 -10.72 -0.94
C GLU A 323 -26.89 -11.70 -0.24
N LYS A 324 -25.70 -11.23 0.17
CA LYS A 324 -24.67 -12.07 0.80
C LYS A 324 -24.44 -11.73 2.27
N ARG A 325 -25.09 -10.69 2.81
CA ARG A 325 -24.88 -10.14 4.17
C ARG A 325 -23.43 -9.70 4.43
N ILE A 326 -22.70 -9.42 3.36
CA ILE A 326 -21.30 -8.98 3.43
C ILE A 326 -21.27 -7.47 3.61
N LYS A 327 -20.71 -7.00 4.73
CA LYS A 327 -20.44 -5.59 4.98
C LYS A 327 -19.07 -5.21 4.41
N ALA A 328 -19.04 -4.83 3.14
CA ALA A 328 -17.80 -4.55 2.43
C ALA A 328 -17.31 -3.10 2.60
N LYS A 329 -16.05 -2.95 3.01
CA LYS A 329 -15.29 -1.69 2.84
C LYS A 329 -14.74 -1.58 1.42
N ILE A 330 -14.49 -0.37 0.95
CA ILE A 330 -13.88 -0.13 -0.37
C ILE A 330 -12.43 0.30 -0.17
N ILE A 331 -11.49 -0.43 -0.76
CA ILE A 331 -10.06 -0.11 -0.74
C ILE A 331 -9.63 0.26 -2.16
N TYR A 332 -9.42 1.55 -2.41
CA TYR A 332 -8.95 2.07 -3.69
C TYR A 332 -7.42 2.22 -3.65
N SER A 333 -6.71 1.38 -4.41
CA SER A 333 -5.24 1.34 -4.43
C SER A 333 -4.68 1.84 -5.76
N LEU A 334 -3.66 2.68 -5.68
CA LEU A 334 -3.02 3.36 -6.83
C LEU A 334 -1.49 3.21 -6.81
N PRO A 335 -0.81 3.14 -7.98
CA PRO A 335 0.63 2.95 -8.01
C PRO A 335 1.46 4.18 -7.64
N PHE A 336 0.99 5.38 -7.99
CA PHE A 336 1.76 6.62 -7.84
C PHE A 336 1.10 7.58 -6.87
N LEU A 337 1.90 8.18 -5.99
CA LEU A 337 1.45 9.15 -4.97
C LEU A 337 0.74 10.35 -5.59
N SER A 338 1.23 10.86 -6.72
CA SER A 338 0.69 12.07 -7.35
C SER A 338 -0.69 11.89 -7.98
N ILE A 339 -1.14 10.66 -8.23
CA ILE A 339 -2.53 10.38 -8.65
C ILE A 339 -3.45 10.25 -7.43
N ILE A 340 -2.90 9.89 -6.26
CA ILE A 340 -3.70 9.67 -5.05
C ILE A 340 -4.38 10.93 -4.58
N ASP A 341 -3.65 12.05 -4.49
CA ASP A 341 -4.25 13.33 -4.08
C ASP A 341 -5.36 13.72 -5.06
N GLN A 342 -5.12 13.61 -6.37
CA GLN A 342 -6.14 13.91 -7.37
C GLN A 342 -7.39 13.01 -7.26
N ASN A 343 -7.22 11.70 -7.12
CA ASN A 343 -8.37 10.79 -7.02
C ASN A 343 -9.11 10.97 -5.68
N TYR A 344 -8.38 11.26 -4.60
CA TYR A 344 -8.97 11.59 -3.31
C TYR A 344 -9.81 12.86 -3.39
N ASP A 345 -9.29 13.93 -4.00
CA ASP A 345 -10.01 15.19 -4.18
C ASP A 345 -11.29 14.99 -5.02
N VAL A 346 -11.26 14.09 -6.01
CA VAL A 346 -12.46 13.71 -6.77
C VAL A 346 -13.49 13.02 -5.87
N PHE A 347 -13.07 12.13 -4.98
CA PHE A 347 -13.98 11.46 -4.05
C PHE A 347 -14.53 12.45 -3.03
N GLU A 348 -13.69 13.34 -2.50
CA GLU A 348 -14.11 14.42 -1.60
C GLU A 348 -15.14 15.34 -2.25
N ASP A 349 -14.93 15.77 -3.51
CA ASP A 349 -15.88 16.59 -4.27
C ASP A 349 -17.20 15.85 -4.53
N VAL A 350 -17.18 14.53 -4.70
CA VAL A 350 -18.40 13.70 -4.82
C VAL A 350 -19.24 13.81 -3.55
N PHE A 351 -18.65 13.57 -2.38
CA PHE A 351 -19.35 13.70 -1.09
C PHE A 351 -19.80 15.14 -0.84
N LYS A 352 -18.91 16.12 -0.99
CA LYS A 352 -19.20 17.53 -0.77
C LYS A 352 -20.33 18.06 -1.64
N THR A 353 -20.38 17.63 -2.88
CA THR A 353 -21.42 18.03 -3.83
C THR A 353 -22.77 17.44 -3.41
N VAL A 354 -22.85 16.13 -3.17
CA VAL A 354 -24.12 15.44 -2.92
C VAL A 354 -24.64 15.64 -1.50
N GLU A 355 -23.78 15.51 -0.49
CA GLU A 355 -24.13 15.60 0.93
C GLU A 355 -24.02 17.03 1.49
N LYS A 356 -23.54 17.99 0.68
CA LYS A 356 -23.30 19.40 1.05
C LYS A 356 -22.35 19.59 2.25
N ALA A 357 -21.55 18.57 2.58
CA ALA A 357 -20.56 18.57 3.63
C ALA A 357 -19.32 17.76 3.21
N ASN A 358 -18.15 18.12 3.75
CA ASN A 358 -16.95 17.31 3.53
C ASN A 358 -17.11 15.96 4.26
N PRO A 359 -16.64 14.84 3.68
CA PRO A 359 -16.66 13.57 4.37
C PRO A 359 -15.66 13.58 5.53
N THR A 360 -16.05 12.98 6.64
CA THR A 360 -15.19 12.68 7.78
C THR A 360 -14.28 11.49 7.47
N GLU A 361 -13.17 11.33 8.19
CA GLU A 361 -12.18 10.29 7.91
C GLU A 361 -12.67 8.88 8.21
N ASP A 362 -13.74 8.69 8.98
CA ASP A 362 -14.47 7.42 9.12
C ASP A 362 -15.27 7.04 7.85
N VAL A 363 -15.59 8.00 6.99
CA VAL A 363 -16.18 7.77 5.66
C VAL A 363 -15.11 7.60 4.59
N LEU A 364 -14.22 8.59 4.46
CA LEU A 364 -13.24 8.67 3.38
C LEU A 364 -11.84 8.97 3.90
N LEU A 365 -10.97 7.96 3.88
CA LEU A 365 -9.60 8.07 4.38
C LEU A 365 -8.56 8.10 3.27
N LYS A 366 -7.66 9.09 3.34
CA LYS A 366 -6.42 9.12 2.56
C LYS A 366 -5.27 8.52 3.36
N HIS A 367 -4.67 7.43 2.88
CA HIS A 367 -3.53 6.79 3.55
C HIS A 367 -2.34 6.62 2.60
N HIS A 368 -1.41 7.57 2.66
CA HIS A 368 -0.04 7.42 2.14
C HIS A 368 0.97 8.09 3.07
N HIS A 369 2.26 7.83 2.89
CA HIS A 369 3.32 8.32 3.80
C HIS A 369 3.46 9.85 3.83
N LEU A 370 2.93 10.55 2.82
CA LEU A 370 2.90 12.02 2.71
C LEU A 370 1.58 12.64 3.16
N ALA A 371 0.56 11.82 3.50
CA ALA A 371 -0.74 12.34 3.93
C ALA A 371 -0.64 13.03 5.30
N ASP A 372 -1.51 14.01 5.50
CA ASP A 372 -1.78 14.59 6.82
C ASP A 372 -2.25 13.50 7.79
N ILE A 373 -1.95 13.67 9.08
CA ILE A 373 -2.36 12.74 10.13
C ILE A 373 -3.41 13.44 10.99
N PHE A 374 -4.60 13.59 10.43
CA PHE A 374 -5.80 14.00 11.15
C PHE A 374 -6.88 12.94 10.93
N TYR A 375 -7.74 12.74 11.91
CA TYR A 375 -8.87 11.80 11.83
C TYR A 375 -10.03 12.36 12.63
N LYS A 376 -11.14 12.66 11.96
CA LYS A 376 -12.39 13.17 12.51
C LYS A 376 -13.51 12.18 12.24
N THR A 377 -14.44 12.08 13.17
CA THR A 377 -15.65 11.25 13.03
C THR A 377 -16.88 12.12 12.74
N GLN A 378 -17.99 11.51 12.30
CA GLN A 378 -19.26 12.21 12.07
C GLN A 378 -19.81 12.94 13.32
N ASP A 379 -19.42 12.51 14.52
CA ASP A 379 -19.81 13.13 15.79
C ASP A 379 -18.94 14.36 16.15
N ASP A 380 -18.18 14.91 15.19
CA ASP A 380 -17.23 16.03 15.33
C ASP A 380 -16.12 15.79 16.38
N GLU A 381 -15.82 14.54 16.72
CA GLU A 381 -14.65 14.20 17.55
C GLU A 381 -13.37 14.23 16.70
N GLU A 382 -12.53 15.23 16.93
CA GLU A 382 -11.19 15.32 16.33
C GLU A 382 -10.16 14.58 17.20
N PHE A 383 -9.57 13.53 16.65
CA PHE A 383 -8.45 12.84 17.28
C PHE A 383 -7.14 13.53 16.94
N GLU A 384 -6.33 13.87 17.94
CA GLU A 384 -4.99 14.45 17.75
C GLU A 384 -3.86 13.41 17.87
N GLY A 385 -2.76 13.68 17.18
CA GLY A 385 -1.46 13.02 17.36
C GLY A 385 -1.47 11.51 17.11
N LEU A 386 -1.11 10.74 18.16
CA LEU A 386 -0.98 9.29 18.06
C LEU A 386 -2.32 8.56 17.88
N LYS A 387 -3.44 9.17 18.29
CA LYS A 387 -4.78 8.57 18.15
C LYS A 387 -5.26 8.59 16.70
N SER A 388 -5.08 9.69 15.98
CA SER A 388 -5.39 9.76 14.54
C SER A 388 -4.51 8.80 13.75
N LEU A 389 -3.20 8.74 14.06
CA LEU A 389 -2.32 7.74 13.44
C LEU A 389 -2.80 6.31 13.70
N PHE A 390 -3.30 6.02 14.90
CA PHE A 390 -3.85 4.72 15.27
C PHE A 390 -5.07 4.35 14.41
N LEU A 391 -5.99 5.28 14.14
CA LEU A 391 -7.18 5.04 13.33
C LEU A 391 -6.83 4.88 11.84
N ILE A 392 -5.94 5.73 11.33
CA ILE A 392 -5.43 5.67 9.95
C ILE A 392 -4.71 4.33 9.69
N GLU A 393 -3.93 3.84 10.65
CA GLU A 393 -3.24 2.55 10.56
C GLU A 393 -4.17 1.34 10.67
N GLY A 394 -5.35 1.50 11.26
CA GLY A 394 -6.36 0.45 11.39
C GLY A 394 -7.23 0.26 10.14
N TRP A 395 -7.23 1.20 9.19
CA TRP A 395 -8.17 1.21 8.04
C TRP A 395 -9.64 1.11 8.51
N ASN A 396 -9.96 1.95 9.50
CA ASN A 396 -11.27 1.92 10.15
C ASN A 396 -12.40 2.53 9.30
N SER A 397 -12.05 3.22 8.20
CA SER A 397 -12.98 3.94 7.34
C SER A 397 -13.72 3.07 6.32
N GLU A 398 -14.85 3.56 5.81
CA GLU A 398 -15.67 2.86 4.80
C GLU A 398 -15.05 2.85 3.40
N ILE A 399 -14.36 3.93 3.02
CA ILE A 399 -13.59 4.05 1.78
C ILE A 399 -12.15 4.45 2.13
N ILE A 400 -11.18 3.63 1.73
CA ILE A 400 -9.75 3.87 1.93
C ILE A 400 -9.08 4.11 0.59
N VAL A 401 -8.48 5.28 0.38
CA VAL A 401 -7.64 5.59 -0.78
C VAL A 401 -6.17 5.47 -0.37
N THR A 402 -5.43 4.56 -1.01
CA THR A 402 -4.08 4.16 -0.61
C THR A 402 -3.16 3.86 -1.80
N THR A 403 -1.87 3.61 -1.54
CA THR A 403 -0.91 3.22 -2.58
C THR A 403 -0.82 1.69 -2.75
N PHE A 404 -0.34 1.23 -3.91
CA PHE A 404 0.09 -0.16 -4.11
C PHE A 404 1.11 -0.58 -3.05
N VAL A 405 2.10 0.27 -2.77
CA VAL A 405 3.11 0.01 -1.73
C VAL A 405 2.45 -0.27 -0.37
N GLN A 406 1.49 0.55 0.05
CA GLN A 406 0.78 0.36 1.33
C GLN A 406 -0.10 -0.89 1.31
N PHE A 407 -0.84 -1.12 0.22
CA PHE A 407 -1.70 -2.29 0.09
C PHE A 407 -0.90 -3.60 0.07
N PHE A 408 0.10 -3.71 -0.80
CA PHE A 408 0.92 -4.91 -0.91
C PHE A 408 1.83 -5.14 0.30
N HIS A 409 2.33 -4.10 0.98
CA HIS A 409 2.99 -4.28 2.29
C HIS A 409 2.02 -4.55 3.44
N THR A 410 0.72 -4.57 3.19
CA THR A 410 -0.25 -5.15 4.14
C THR A 410 -0.36 -6.65 3.91
N ILE A 411 -0.41 -7.10 2.65
CA ILE A 411 -0.60 -8.53 2.32
C ILE A 411 0.70 -9.35 2.24
N VAL A 412 1.85 -8.71 2.01
CA VAL A 412 3.20 -9.31 1.93
C VAL A 412 4.10 -8.58 2.92
N SER A 413 3.99 -8.94 4.20
CA SER A 413 4.80 -8.35 5.27
C SER A 413 4.86 -9.22 6.52
N ASN A 414 5.88 -8.98 7.34
CA ASN A 414 6.01 -9.46 8.70
C ASN A 414 5.84 -8.35 9.74
N LYS A 415 5.70 -7.09 9.30
CA LYS A 415 5.74 -5.93 10.18
C LYS A 415 4.43 -5.81 10.94
N ASN A 416 4.49 -5.83 12.27
CA ASN A 416 3.34 -5.72 13.17
C ASN A 416 2.43 -4.53 12.81
N ARG A 417 3.04 -3.38 12.57
CA ARG A 417 2.35 -2.13 12.20
C ARG A 417 1.59 -2.25 10.89
N SER A 418 2.18 -2.90 9.88
CA SER A 418 1.54 -3.08 8.59
C SER A 418 0.42 -4.12 8.66
N LEU A 419 0.63 -5.22 9.40
CA LEU A 419 -0.30 -6.34 9.52
C LEU A 419 -1.53 -6.06 10.40
N ARG A 420 -1.51 -5.01 11.23
CA ARG A 420 -2.65 -4.63 12.09
C ARG A 420 -3.95 -4.44 11.32
N LYS A 421 -3.89 -3.93 10.10
CA LYS A 421 -5.05 -3.69 9.21
C LYS A 421 -5.40 -4.86 8.28
N PHE A 422 -4.64 -5.96 8.31
CA PHE A 422 -4.86 -7.07 7.37
C PHE A 422 -6.30 -7.62 7.42
N HIS A 423 -6.90 -7.76 8.60
CA HIS A 423 -8.27 -8.25 8.77
C HIS A 423 -9.34 -7.35 8.13
N THR A 424 -9.03 -6.11 7.76
CA THR A 424 -10.00 -5.22 7.08
C THR A 424 -10.08 -5.49 5.58
N ILE A 425 -9.12 -6.25 5.01
CA ILE A 425 -9.15 -6.67 3.60
C ILE A 425 -10.16 -7.79 3.41
N THR A 426 -10.32 -8.66 4.41
CA THR A 426 -11.37 -9.68 4.43
C THR A 426 -12.74 -9.03 4.21
N ASN A 427 -13.53 -9.60 3.31
CA ASN A 427 -14.85 -9.10 2.88
C ASN A 427 -14.86 -7.74 2.18
N SER A 428 -13.71 -7.15 1.84
CA SER A 428 -13.65 -5.85 1.18
C SER A 428 -13.82 -5.94 -0.35
N ILE A 429 -14.09 -4.78 -0.96
CA ILE A 429 -13.96 -4.54 -2.39
C ILE A 429 -12.65 -3.77 -2.62
N VAL A 430 -11.68 -4.41 -3.25
CA VAL A 430 -10.37 -3.83 -3.57
C VAL A 430 -10.33 -3.40 -5.03
N ILE A 431 -10.16 -2.10 -5.27
CA ILE A 431 -9.93 -1.54 -6.61
C ILE A 431 -8.43 -1.39 -6.80
N LEU A 432 -7.87 -2.05 -7.80
CA LEU A 432 -6.47 -1.88 -8.24
C LEU A 432 -6.47 -1.04 -9.52
N ASP A 433 -6.27 0.27 -9.37
CA ASP A 433 -6.22 1.20 -10.49
C ASP A 433 -4.83 1.26 -11.10
N GLU A 434 -4.76 1.30 -12.44
CA GLU A 434 -3.54 1.19 -13.24
C GLU A 434 -2.73 -0.08 -12.89
N VAL A 435 -3.41 -1.22 -12.70
CA VAL A 435 -2.84 -2.52 -12.30
C VAL A 435 -1.67 -3.01 -13.18
N GLN A 436 -1.57 -2.54 -14.42
CA GLN A 436 -0.47 -2.85 -15.32
C GLN A 436 0.89 -2.31 -14.86
N SER A 437 0.92 -1.33 -13.95
CA SER A 437 2.18 -0.83 -13.40
C SER A 437 2.89 -1.82 -12.46
N ILE A 438 2.22 -2.92 -12.08
CA ILE A 438 2.80 -3.95 -11.23
C ILE A 438 3.88 -4.72 -12.00
N PRO A 439 5.10 -4.85 -11.46
CA PRO A 439 6.17 -5.60 -12.10
C PRO A 439 5.77 -7.05 -12.45
N HIS A 440 5.99 -7.46 -13.70
CA HIS A 440 5.65 -8.80 -14.21
C HIS A 440 6.23 -9.96 -13.39
N LYS A 441 7.42 -9.76 -12.79
CA LYS A 441 8.07 -10.71 -11.89
C LYS A 441 7.22 -11.11 -10.67
N TYR A 442 6.18 -10.35 -10.34
CA TYR A 442 5.24 -10.61 -9.24
C TYR A 442 3.84 -11.07 -9.68
N TRP A 443 3.55 -11.20 -10.98
CA TRP A 443 2.20 -11.52 -11.45
C TRP A 443 1.69 -12.87 -10.94
N LEU A 444 2.53 -13.91 -10.94
CA LEU A 444 2.14 -15.22 -10.41
C LEU A 444 1.88 -15.16 -8.90
N LEU A 445 2.74 -14.47 -8.14
CA LEU A 445 2.55 -14.23 -6.70
C LEU A 445 1.19 -13.56 -6.44
N LEU A 446 0.88 -12.49 -7.17
CA LEU A 446 -0.38 -11.76 -6.99
C LEU A 446 -1.59 -12.56 -7.40
N LYS A 447 -1.50 -13.33 -8.49
CA LYS A 447 -2.56 -14.23 -8.91
C LYS A 447 -2.95 -15.16 -7.76
N GLN A 448 -1.97 -15.82 -7.12
CA GLN A 448 -2.23 -16.74 -6.01
C GLN A 448 -2.80 -16.04 -4.77
N LEU A 449 -2.25 -14.89 -4.38
CA LEU A 449 -2.75 -14.11 -3.23
C LEU A 449 -4.18 -13.62 -3.46
N ILE A 450 -4.47 -13.01 -4.61
CA ILE A 450 -5.80 -12.49 -4.97
C ILE A 450 -6.80 -13.63 -5.06
N SER A 451 -6.44 -14.74 -5.70
CA SER A 451 -7.29 -15.94 -5.73
C SER A 451 -7.58 -16.46 -4.33
N GLY A 452 -6.59 -16.51 -3.43
CA GLY A 452 -6.80 -16.93 -2.05
C GLY A 452 -7.71 -16.00 -1.26
N PHE A 453 -7.58 -14.68 -1.44
CA PHE A 453 -8.49 -13.70 -0.82
C PHE A 453 -9.92 -13.81 -1.37
N ALA A 454 -10.06 -13.98 -2.68
CA ALA A 454 -11.35 -14.19 -3.32
C ALA A 454 -12.01 -15.49 -2.82
N GLU A 455 -11.28 -16.60 -2.83
CA GLU A 455 -11.81 -17.90 -2.50
C GLU A 455 -12.14 -18.04 -1.01
N TYR A 456 -11.21 -17.69 -0.11
CA TYR A 456 -11.34 -18.01 1.32
C TYR A 456 -11.85 -16.87 2.19
N PHE A 457 -11.69 -15.61 1.75
CA PHE A 457 -11.97 -14.40 2.55
C PHE A 457 -13.03 -13.51 1.91
N ASN A 458 -13.73 -14.00 0.88
CA ASN A 458 -14.82 -13.30 0.19
C ASN A 458 -14.47 -11.84 -0.17
N THR A 459 -13.23 -11.63 -0.62
CA THR A 459 -12.76 -10.32 -1.07
C THR A 459 -13.00 -10.17 -2.56
N TYR A 460 -13.53 -9.03 -2.98
CA TYR A 460 -13.83 -8.74 -4.38
C TYR A 460 -12.75 -7.82 -4.95
N PHE A 461 -12.23 -8.11 -6.13
CA PHE A 461 -11.19 -7.33 -6.79
C PHE A 461 -11.71 -6.72 -8.09
N ILE A 462 -11.41 -5.44 -8.31
CA ILE A 462 -11.75 -4.71 -9.53
C ILE A 462 -10.46 -4.15 -10.12
N PHE A 463 -10.06 -4.67 -11.27
CA PHE A 463 -8.89 -4.20 -12.01
C PHE A 463 -9.31 -3.05 -12.90
N VAL A 464 -8.78 -1.86 -12.68
CA VAL A 464 -9.10 -0.68 -13.48
C VAL A 464 -7.88 -0.32 -14.30
N THR A 465 -8.00 -0.33 -15.63
CA THR A 465 -6.85 -0.12 -16.50
C THR A 465 -7.24 0.30 -17.92
N ALA A 466 -6.30 0.89 -18.66
CA ALA A 466 -6.43 1.00 -20.12
C ALA A 466 -5.97 -0.27 -20.83
N THR A 467 -5.08 -1.05 -20.21
CA THR A 467 -4.42 -2.19 -20.83
C THR A 467 -4.30 -3.30 -19.81
N GLN A 468 -5.00 -4.40 -20.03
CA GLN A 468 -5.08 -5.46 -19.03
C GLN A 468 -3.79 -6.29 -19.03
N PRO A 469 -3.00 -6.30 -17.92
CA PRO A 469 -1.91 -7.25 -17.80
C PRO A 469 -2.50 -8.66 -17.64
N LEU A 470 -1.84 -9.67 -18.18
CA LEU A 470 -2.34 -11.06 -18.19
C LEU A 470 -2.07 -11.80 -16.87
N ILE A 471 -2.26 -11.11 -15.73
CA ILE A 471 -2.20 -11.70 -14.38
C ILE A 471 -3.28 -12.78 -14.26
N PHE A 472 -4.51 -12.44 -14.63
CA PHE A 472 -5.62 -13.36 -14.80
C PHE A 472 -5.90 -13.55 -16.29
N ASP A 473 -6.30 -14.76 -16.66
CA ASP A 473 -6.59 -15.14 -18.03
C ASP A 473 -8.09 -14.94 -18.35
N PRO A 474 -8.46 -13.93 -19.16
CA PRO A 474 -9.85 -13.70 -19.52
C PRO A 474 -10.44 -14.84 -20.36
N GLU A 475 -9.62 -15.56 -21.14
CA GLU A 475 -10.07 -16.67 -21.99
C GLU A 475 -10.50 -17.88 -21.15
N LYS A 476 -9.88 -18.05 -19.98
CA LYS A 476 -10.25 -19.05 -18.97
C LYS A 476 -11.34 -18.59 -18.00
N LYS A 477 -11.90 -17.38 -18.21
CA LYS A 477 -12.87 -16.74 -17.31
C LYS A 477 -12.37 -16.59 -15.87
N GLU A 478 -11.06 -16.42 -15.68
CA GLU A 478 -10.50 -16.15 -14.36
C GLU A 478 -10.79 -14.71 -13.89
N ILE A 479 -11.19 -13.83 -14.81
CA ILE A 479 -11.57 -12.44 -14.58
C ILE A 479 -12.72 -12.07 -15.52
N ILE A 480 -13.71 -11.34 -15.01
CA ILE A 480 -14.88 -10.89 -15.78
C ILE A 480 -14.66 -9.45 -16.24
N GLU A 481 -14.67 -9.23 -17.55
CA GLU A 481 -14.67 -7.88 -18.12
C GLU A 481 -16.08 -7.27 -18.03
N LEU A 482 -16.18 -6.10 -17.40
CA LEU A 482 -17.43 -5.38 -17.21
C LEU A 482 -17.80 -4.50 -18.42
N VAL A 483 -16.85 -4.27 -19.32
CA VAL A 483 -17.03 -3.48 -20.54
C VAL A 483 -16.97 -4.38 -21.77
N ASN A 484 -18.12 -4.71 -22.35
CA ASN A 484 -18.21 -5.66 -23.46
C ASN A 484 -17.63 -5.08 -24.76
N ASN A 485 -17.88 -3.80 -25.04
CA ASN A 485 -17.52 -3.14 -26.29
C ASN A 485 -16.22 -2.31 -26.21
N LYS A 486 -15.17 -2.83 -25.55
CA LYS A 486 -13.89 -2.11 -25.41
C LYS A 486 -13.34 -1.60 -26.75
N ASP A 487 -13.34 -2.42 -27.80
CA ASP A 487 -12.81 -2.04 -29.11
C ASP A 487 -13.53 -0.85 -29.74
N LYS A 488 -14.82 -0.65 -29.44
CA LYS A 488 -15.59 0.52 -29.88
C LYS A 488 -15.03 1.77 -29.18
N TYR A 489 -14.89 1.72 -27.87
CA TYR A 489 -14.43 2.87 -27.09
C TYR A 489 -13.00 3.26 -27.43
N PHE A 490 -12.08 2.31 -27.62
CA PHE A 490 -10.72 2.62 -28.07
C PHE A 490 -10.68 3.25 -29.46
N ARG A 491 -11.57 2.85 -30.38
CA ARG A 491 -11.68 3.47 -31.72
C ARG A 491 -12.27 4.87 -31.71
N GLU A 492 -13.22 5.15 -30.81
CA GLU A 492 -13.83 6.48 -30.70
C GLU A 492 -12.87 7.51 -30.06
N PHE A 493 -11.89 7.04 -29.28
CA PHE A 493 -10.78 7.81 -28.75
C PHE A 493 -9.55 7.77 -29.69
N ASP A 494 -9.72 8.06 -30.99
CA ASP A 494 -8.58 8.18 -31.93
C ASP A 494 -7.97 9.59 -31.91
N ARG A 495 -7.30 9.96 -30.81
CA ARG A 495 -6.84 11.33 -30.54
C ARG A 495 -5.44 11.59 -31.02
N VAL A 496 -4.59 10.55 -31.05
CA VAL A 496 -3.17 10.65 -31.31
C VAL A 496 -2.69 9.73 -32.43
N LYS A 497 -1.64 10.18 -33.11
CA LYS A 497 -0.84 9.39 -34.06
C LYS A 497 0.57 9.25 -33.49
N LEU A 498 1.06 8.02 -33.40
CA LEU A 498 2.42 7.71 -32.99
C LEU A 498 3.31 7.56 -34.24
N GLU A 499 4.41 8.29 -34.26
CA GLU A 499 5.47 8.18 -35.27
C GLU A 499 6.71 7.59 -34.61
N ILE A 500 7.16 6.44 -35.11
CA ILE A 500 8.16 5.63 -34.43
C ILE A 500 9.48 5.70 -35.19
N ASN A 501 10.51 6.23 -34.53
CA ASN A 501 11.89 6.19 -34.99
C ASN A 501 12.76 5.38 -34.01
N LEU A 502 13.02 4.12 -34.36
CA LEU A 502 13.85 3.21 -33.56
C LEU A 502 15.35 3.31 -33.86
N ASN A 503 15.77 4.21 -34.76
CA ASN A 503 17.18 4.42 -35.04
C ASN A 503 17.81 5.28 -33.91
N PRO A 504 18.82 4.77 -33.19
CA PRO A 504 19.43 5.52 -32.10
C PRO A 504 20.12 6.78 -32.61
N MET A 505 19.83 7.92 -31.96
CA MET A 505 20.46 9.22 -32.24
C MET A 505 21.09 9.81 -30.97
N ASN A 506 22.12 10.62 -31.15
CA ASN A 506 22.74 11.34 -30.04
C ASN A 506 21.97 12.63 -29.69
N LEU A 507 22.27 13.24 -28.54
CA LEU A 507 21.56 14.44 -28.09
C LEU A 507 21.76 15.66 -29.01
N ASN A 508 22.90 15.79 -29.69
CA ASN A 508 23.12 16.93 -30.59
C ASN A 508 22.28 16.80 -31.86
N GLU A 509 22.22 15.62 -32.46
CA GLU A 509 21.31 15.32 -33.58
C GLU A 509 19.86 15.58 -33.17
N PHE A 510 19.47 15.16 -31.96
CA PHE A 510 18.13 15.41 -31.46
C PHE A 510 17.82 16.89 -31.27
N LYS A 511 18.78 17.68 -30.74
CA LYS A 511 18.66 19.15 -30.60
C LYS A 511 18.34 19.83 -31.93
N GLU A 512 19.06 19.48 -33.00
CA GLU A 512 18.82 20.03 -34.35
C GLU A 512 17.40 19.73 -34.85
N ILE A 513 16.92 18.50 -34.62
CA ILE A 513 15.57 18.07 -35.01
C ILE A 513 14.50 18.87 -34.25
N ILE A 514 14.61 18.93 -32.91
CA ILE A 514 13.59 19.59 -32.08
C ILE A 514 13.60 21.10 -32.26
N GLU A 515 14.78 21.72 -32.45
CA GLU A 515 14.92 23.15 -32.73
C GLU A 515 14.14 23.53 -33.99
N SER A 516 14.36 22.78 -35.07
CA SER A 516 13.64 22.97 -36.33
C SER A 516 12.14 22.81 -36.13
N LYS A 517 11.71 21.78 -35.41
CA LYS A 517 10.29 21.48 -35.19
C LYS A 517 9.55 22.52 -34.35
N VAL A 518 10.17 23.03 -33.28
CA VAL A 518 9.57 24.11 -32.48
C VAL A 518 9.53 25.42 -33.27
N LYS A 519 10.50 25.70 -34.15
CA LYS A 519 10.46 26.89 -35.01
C LYS A 519 9.37 26.80 -36.09
N GLU A 520 9.18 25.63 -36.69
CA GLU A 520 8.15 25.37 -37.71
C GLU A 520 6.71 25.45 -37.16
N ASN A 521 6.51 25.28 -35.86
CA ASN A 521 5.18 25.21 -35.24
C ASN A 521 5.01 26.26 -34.11
N PRO A 522 4.96 27.57 -34.44
CA PRO A 522 4.91 28.67 -33.46
C PRO A 522 3.68 28.64 -32.54
N GLU A 523 2.58 28.03 -32.97
CA GLU A 523 1.29 28.01 -32.27
C GLU A 523 1.01 26.70 -31.51
N LYS A 524 1.98 25.79 -31.45
CA LYS A 524 1.79 24.46 -30.85
C LYS A 524 2.52 24.32 -29.52
N ASP A 525 1.85 23.70 -28.57
CA ASP A 525 2.42 23.27 -27.30
C ASP A 525 3.20 21.95 -27.47
N PHE A 526 4.36 21.88 -26.83
CA PHE A 526 5.29 20.76 -26.89
C PHE A 526 5.56 20.15 -25.52
N LEU A 527 5.65 18.82 -25.48
CA LEU A 527 6.15 18.07 -24.33
C LEU A 527 7.29 17.14 -24.75
N PHE A 528 8.46 17.29 -24.14
CA PHE A 528 9.62 16.43 -24.31
C PHE A 528 9.82 15.61 -23.04
N VAL A 529 9.65 14.29 -23.12
CA VAL A 529 9.79 13.36 -21.99
C VAL A 529 11.03 12.49 -22.19
N LEU A 530 12.05 12.69 -21.36
CA LEU A 530 13.32 11.99 -21.47
C LEU A 530 13.58 11.05 -20.30
N ASN A 531 14.40 10.02 -20.53
CA ASN A 531 14.59 8.97 -19.52
C ASN A 531 15.50 9.37 -18.35
N THR A 532 16.42 10.31 -18.55
CA THR A 532 17.41 10.68 -17.51
C THR A 532 17.33 12.17 -17.20
N ILE A 533 17.62 12.52 -15.94
CA ILE A 533 17.62 13.92 -15.50
C ILE A 533 18.67 14.72 -16.29
N LYS A 534 19.88 14.18 -16.46
CA LYS A 534 20.96 14.85 -17.20
C LYS A 534 20.57 15.16 -18.65
N SER A 535 20.01 14.19 -19.39
CA SER A 535 19.55 14.45 -20.77
C SER A 535 18.41 15.46 -20.80
N SER A 536 17.47 15.40 -19.85
CA SER A 536 16.35 16.36 -19.79
C SER A 536 16.80 17.79 -19.50
N LEU A 537 17.81 17.99 -18.65
CA LEU A 537 18.40 19.30 -18.37
C LEU A 537 19.10 19.88 -19.59
N ASP A 538 19.86 19.06 -20.33
CA ASP A 538 20.58 19.49 -21.53
C ASP A 538 19.61 19.96 -22.62
N ILE A 539 18.54 19.19 -22.86
CA ILE A 539 17.49 19.58 -23.81
C ILE A 539 16.72 20.82 -23.34
N PHE A 540 16.39 20.93 -22.05
CA PHE A 540 15.72 22.11 -21.51
C PHE A 540 16.56 23.38 -21.70
N LYS A 541 17.84 23.34 -21.33
CA LYS A 541 18.76 24.48 -21.50
C LYS A 541 18.82 24.92 -22.96
N HIS A 542 19.05 23.97 -23.87
CA HIS A 542 19.11 24.25 -25.30
C HIS A 542 17.82 24.91 -25.81
N LEU A 543 16.64 24.36 -25.49
CA LEU A 543 15.36 24.93 -25.93
C LEU A 543 15.09 26.31 -25.33
N ASN A 544 15.41 26.50 -24.04
CA ASN A 544 15.21 27.77 -23.33
C ASN A 544 16.14 28.88 -23.87
N ASP A 545 17.36 28.53 -24.28
CA ASP A 545 18.33 29.46 -24.86
C ASP A 545 17.91 29.98 -26.24
N LEU A 546 17.02 29.27 -26.95
CA LEU A 546 16.45 29.75 -28.22
C LEU A 546 15.60 31.01 -28.06
N LYS A 547 15.05 31.26 -26.86
CA LYS A 547 14.23 32.43 -26.51
C LYS A 547 13.19 32.77 -27.60
N LEU A 548 12.42 31.77 -28.01
CA LEU A 548 11.43 31.93 -29.07
C LEU A 548 10.32 32.88 -28.62
N GLU A 549 9.86 33.74 -29.53
CA GLU A 549 8.75 34.66 -29.26
C GLU A 549 7.48 33.90 -28.86
N ASN A 550 6.62 34.56 -28.07
CA ASN A 550 5.35 34.01 -27.58
C ASN A 550 5.44 32.59 -26.98
N SER A 551 6.58 32.26 -26.35
CA SER A 551 6.84 30.94 -25.77
C SER A 551 7.13 31.02 -24.28
N SER A 552 6.60 30.07 -23.52
CA SER A 552 6.92 29.83 -22.11
C SER A 552 7.57 28.46 -21.97
N TYR A 553 8.67 28.39 -21.21
CA TYR A 553 9.46 27.19 -21.03
C TYR A 553 9.29 26.65 -19.62
N TYR A 554 9.04 25.35 -19.49
CA TYR A 554 8.85 24.70 -18.20
C TYR A 554 9.71 23.45 -18.09
N TYR A 555 10.35 23.28 -16.94
CA TYR A 555 11.10 22.07 -16.60
C TYR A 555 10.47 21.35 -15.40
N LEU A 556 10.26 20.04 -15.53
CA LEU A 556 9.68 19.19 -14.49
C LEU A 556 10.54 17.95 -14.24
N SER A 557 11.01 17.76 -13.01
CA SER A 557 11.70 16.53 -12.60
C SER A 557 11.58 16.31 -11.09
N THR A 558 12.02 15.15 -10.62
CA THR A 558 12.08 14.82 -9.19
C THR A 558 13.19 15.56 -8.44
N ASN A 559 14.09 16.24 -9.15
CA ASN A 559 15.13 17.08 -8.55
C ASN A 559 14.63 18.47 -8.15
N ILE A 560 13.40 18.81 -8.53
CA ILE A 560 12.70 19.99 -8.07
C ILE A 560 11.88 19.60 -6.83
N ALA A 561 12.07 20.33 -5.74
CA ALA A 561 11.34 20.15 -4.50
C ALA A 561 9.82 20.11 -4.76
N PRO A 562 9.07 19.20 -4.10
CA PRO A 562 7.63 19.05 -4.30
C PRO A 562 6.86 20.38 -4.27
N LYS A 563 7.16 21.30 -3.33
CA LYS A 563 6.51 22.62 -3.23
C LYS A 563 6.58 23.41 -4.55
N VAL A 564 7.79 23.56 -5.10
CA VAL A 564 8.05 24.30 -6.35
C VAL A 564 7.49 23.56 -7.56
N ARG A 565 7.61 22.23 -7.58
CA ARG A 565 7.06 21.41 -8.65
C ARG A 565 5.53 21.54 -8.75
N LEU A 566 4.84 21.61 -7.61
CA LEU A 566 3.39 21.82 -7.57
C LEU A 566 2.97 23.20 -8.09
N SER A 567 3.72 24.27 -7.79
CA SER A 567 3.42 25.61 -8.33
C SER A 567 3.56 25.64 -9.85
N LYS A 568 4.65 25.08 -10.39
CA LYS A 568 4.85 24.97 -11.85
C LYS A 568 3.76 24.19 -12.55
N ILE A 569 3.30 23.09 -11.96
CA ILE A 569 2.19 22.30 -12.52
C ILE A 569 0.90 23.14 -12.56
N LYS A 570 0.64 23.99 -11.56
CA LYS A 570 -0.51 24.90 -11.57
C LYS A 570 -0.39 25.93 -12.69
N GLU A 571 0.77 26.56 -12.84
CA GLU A 571 1.05 27.53 -13.92
C GLU A 571 0.87 26.90 -15.32
N ILE A 572 1.35 25.68 -15.51
CA ILE A 572 1.18 24.94 -16.77
C ILE A 572 -0.31 24.70 -17.08
N LYS A 573 -1.18 24.57 -16.09
CA LYS A 573 -2.62 24.35 -16.30
C LYS A 573 -3.38 25.64 -16.64
N GLU A 574 -2.86 26.80 -16.27
CA GLU A 574 -3.52 28.08 -16.55
C GLU A 574 -3.56 28.36 -18.05
N LYS A 575 -4.63 29.04 -18.51
CA LYS A 575 -4.72 29.48 -19.91
C LYS A 575 -3.66 30.56 -20.15
N SER A 576 -2.88 30.38 -21.20
CA SER A 576 -1.80 31.29 -21.59
C SER A 576 -1.94 31.60 -23.07
N GLU A 577 -1.68 32.86 -23.45
CA GLU A 577 -1.55 33.27 -24.86
C GLU A 577 -0.21 32.83 -25.45
N LYS A 578 0.79 32.56 -24.61
CA LYS A 578 2.06 31.97 -25.02
C LYS A 578 1.93 30.46 -25.13
N ARG A 579 2.49 29.88 -26.19
CA ARG A 579 2.66 28.43 -26.31
C ARG A 579 3.60 27.90 -25.22
N LYS A 580 3.42 26.66 -24.84
CA LYS A 580 4.14 25.99 -23.74
C LYS A 580 5.13 24.99 -24.32
N ILE A 581 6.39 25.11 -23.93
CA ILE A 581 7.45 24.16 -24.24
C ILE A 581 7.89 23.51 -22.94
N ILE A 582 7.51 22.26 -22.76
CA ILE A 582 7.65 21.55 -21.49
C ILE A 582 8.69 20.45 -21.66
N VAL A 583 9.70 20.42 -20.82
CA VAL A 583 10.68 19.33 -20.75
C VAL A 583 10.55 18.63 -19.41
N SER A 584 10.37 17.32 -19.43
CA SER A 584 10.13 16.51 -18.24
C SER A 584 10.89 15.19 -18.27
N THR A 585 11.07 14.59 -17.09
CA THR A 585 11.34 13.15 -16.98
C THR A 585 10.03 12.35 -16.91
N GLN A 586 10.10 11.08 -16.51
CA GLN A 586 8.93 10.19 -16.30
C GLN A 586 7.95 10.70 -15.23
N LEU A 587 8.28 11.77 -14.50
CA LEU A 587 7.38 12.41 -13.54
C LEU A 587 5.97 12.65 -14.11
N ILE A 588 5.88 13.00 -15.40
CA ILE A 588 4.61 13.32 -16.06
C ILE A 588 3.67 12.12 -16.26
N GLU A 589 4.22 10.91 -16.20
CA GLU A 589 3.46 9.67 -16.29
C GLU A 589 2.47 9.57 -15.12
N ALA A 590 2.90 10.05 -13.94
CA ALA A 590 2.22 9.92 -12.67
C ALA A 590 1.12 11.00 -12.42
N GLY A 591 0.13 11.11 -13.30
CA GLY A 591 -1.09 11.88 -12.98
C GLY A 591 -1.06 13.38 -13.19
N VAL A 592 0.03 13.94 -13.72
CA VAL A 592 0.07 15.38 -14.01
C VAL A 592 -0.88 15.68 -15.18
N ASP A 593 -1.91 16.49 -14.92
CA ASP A 593 -2.91 16.85 -15.92
C ASP A 593 -2.37 17.93 -16.87
N ILE A 594 -1.70 17.47 -17.93
CA ILE A 594 -1.17 18.27 -19.04
C ILE A 594 -1.85 17.81 -20.33
N ASP A 595 -2.18 18.78 -21.18
CA ASP A 595 -2.66 18.57 -22.55
C ASP A 595 -1.81 19.42 -23.51
N VAL A 596 -1.13 18.77 -24.47
CA VAL A 596 -0.29 19.42 -25.48
C VAL A 596 -0.59 18.92 -26.89
N ASN A 597 -0.07 19.60 -27.92
CA ASN A 597 -0.28 19.21 -29.31
C ASN A 597 0.74 18.17 -29.81
N ILE A 598 2.01 18.33 -29.45
CA ILE A 598 3.12 17.50 -29.96
C ILE A 598 3.94 16.98 -28.78
N VAL A 599 4.19 15.67 -28.78
CA VAL A 599 4.99 15.00 -27.77
C VAL A 599 6.20 14.34 -28.41
N TYR A 600 7.35 14.46 -27.76
CA TYR A 600 8.54 13.66 -28.01
C TYR A 600 8.82 12.81 -26.77
N ARG A 601 8.85 11.49 -26.94
CA ARG A 601 9.15 10.54 -25.87
C ARG A 601 10.42 9.77 -26.25
N ASP A 602 11.44 9.88 -25.41
CA ASP A 602 12.58 8.97 -25.45
C ASP A 602 12.07 7.53 -25.23
N PHE A 603 12.66 6.56 -25.92
CA PHE A 603 12.18 5.19 -25.98
C PHE A 603 11.99 4.60 -24.58
N ALA A 604 10.90 3.88 -24.35
CA ALA A 604 10.56 3.35 -23.03
C ALA A 604 9.71 2.08 -23.15
N THR A 605 9.25 1.53 -22.03
CA THR A 605 8.27 0.44 -22.04
C THR A 605 6.94 0.90 -22.63
N ILE A 606 6.14 -0.04 -23.16
CA ILE A 606 4.87 0.29 -23.80
C ILE A 606 3.91 1.05 -22.86
N ASP A 607 3.89 0.69 -21.57
CA ASP A 607 3.03 1.34 -20.58
C ASP A 607 3.37 2.81 -20.39
N SER A 608 4.67 3.13 -20.29
CA SER A 608 5.17 4.50 -20.23
C SER A 608 4.81 5.27 -21.51
N ILE A 609 4.98 4.64 -22.68
CA ILE A 609 4.60 5.24 -23.97
C ILE A 609 3.11 5.59 -23.99
N ASN A 610 2.24 4.68 -23.58
CA ASN A 610 0.79 4.93 -23.51
C ASN A 610 0.43 6.05 -22.52
N GLN A 611 1.04 6.06 -21.33
CA GLN A 611 0.77 7.06 -20.29
C GLN A 611 1.16 8.47 -20.74
N VAL A 612 2.31 8.60 -21.42
CA VAL A 612 2.77 9.86 -22.00
C VAL A 612 1.91 10.26 -23.21
N SER A 613 1.53 9.30 -24.06
CA SER A 613 0.65 9.55 -25.21
C SER A 613 -0.71 10.10 -24.78
N GLY A 614 -1.24 9.67 -23.62
CA GLY A 614 -2.45 10.20 -23.01
C GLY A 614 -2.36 11.64 -22.47
N ARG A 615 -1.21 12.33 -22.65
CA ARG A 615 -1.01 13.77 -22.41
C ARG A 615 -1.04 14.60 -23.70
N CYS A 616 -1.15 13.93 -24.86
CA CYS A 616 -1.29 14.56 -26.16
C CYS A 616 -2.75 14.60 -26.58
N ASN A 617 -3.27 15.77 -26.95
CA ASN A 617 -4.69 15.97 -27.31
C ASN A 617 -5.67 15.34 -26.30
N ARG A 618 -5.37 15.46 -25.00
CA ARG A 618 -6.05 14.82 -23.88
C ARG A 618 -7.52 15.23 -23.77
N ASN A 619 -7.82 16.51 -24.02
CA ASN A 619 -9.19 17.04 -24.03
C ASN A 619 -9.94 16.78 -25.35
N PHE A 620 -9.32 16.07 -26.30
CA PHE A 620 -9.87 15.67 -27.60
C PHE A 620 -10.46 16.83 -28.40
N SER A 621 -9.58 17.63 -28.98
CA SER A 621 -9.98 18.56 -30.03
C SER A 621 -10.26 17.81 -31.32
N LYS A 622 -11.45 17.99 -31.90
CA LYS A 622 -11.78 17.46 -33.24
C LYS A 622 -11.05 18.17 -34.38
N SER A 623 -10.45 19.32 -34.11
CA SER A 623 -9.80 20.14 -35.15
C SER A 623 -8.41 19.63 -35.56
N TYR A 624 -7.80 18.71 -34.80
CA TYR A 624 -6.52 18.11 -35.13
C TYR A 624 -6.32 16.76 -34.40
N ARG A 625 -5.40 15.93 -34.90
CA ARG A 625 -4.85 14.79 -34.15
C ARG A 625 -3.53 15.19 -33.50
N GLY A 626 -3.34 14.79 -32.25
CA GLY A 626 -2.06 14.97 -31.55
C GLY A 626 -0.96 14.11 -32.18
N GLN A 627 0.27 14.59 -32.15
CA GLN A 627 1.43 13.85 -32.68
C GLN A 627 2.32 13.38 -31.53
N VAL A 628 2.66 12.10 -31.52
CA VAL A 628 3.56 11.50 -30.53
C VAL A 628 4.76 10.88 -31.25
N ASN A 629 5.94 11.43 -31.04
CA ASN A 629 7.18 10.98 -31.66
C ASN A 629 7.96 10.12 -30.66
N ILE A 630 8.17 8.85 -31.01
CA ILE A 630 8.99 7.94 -30.21
C ILE A 630 10.39 7.89 -30.82
N VAL A 631 11.40 8.31 -30.04
CA VAL A 631 12.80 8.38 -30.48
C VAL A 631 13.71 7.57 -29.56
N VAL A 632 14.77 6.97 -30.10
CA VAL A 632 15.78 6.29 -29.28
C VAL A 632 16.97 7.22 -29.09
N LEU A 633 17.15 7.73 -27.87
CA LEU A 633 18.28 8.59 -27.54
C LEU A 633 19.40 7.80 -26.85
N LYS A 634 20.65 8.15 -27.14
CA LYS A 634 21.84 7.53 -26.53
C LYS A 634 22.90 8.53 -26.13
N ASP A 635 23.73 8.12 -25.17
CA ASP A 635 25.04 8.71 -24.93
C ASP A 635 26.13 7.89 -25.67
N GLU A 636 27.40 8.20 -25.41
CA GLU A 636 28.54 7.48 -25.98
C GLU A 636 28.64 6.02 -25.55
N ARG A 637 28.00 5.64 -24.43
CA ARG A 637 28.08 4.30 -23.83
C ARG A 637 26.92 3.41 -24.28
N LYS A 638 25.68 3.86 -24.14
CA LYS A 638 24.46 3.10 -24.48
C LYS A 638 23.22 4.00 -24.58
N GLU A 639 22.11 3.40 -25.01
CA GLU A 639 20.81 4.07 -25.07
C GLU A 639 20.27 4.42 -23.67
N PHE A 640 19.66 5.60 -23.53
CA PHE A 640 19.29 6.14 -22.22
C PHE A 640 18.27 5.27 -21.48
N HIS A 641 17.33 4.66 -22.21
CA HIS A 641 16.32 3.76 -21.66
C HIS A 641 16.92 2.55 -20.93
N ARG A 642 18.12 2.10 -21.31
CA ARG A 642 18.83 0.98 -20.67
C ARG A 642 19.46 1.33 -19.31
N TYR A 643 19.41 2.59 -18.89
CA TYR A 643 19.78 2.97 -17.52
C TYR A 643 18.60 2.89 -16.54
N ILE A 644 17.37 2.89 -17.06
CA ILE A 644 16.15 3.04 -16.25
C ILE A 644 15.32 1.75 -16.26
N TYR A 645 15.13 1.16 -17.43
CA TYR A 645 14.24 0.02 -17.60
C TYR A 645 15.03 -1.28 -17.77
N SER A 646 14.40 -2.41 -17.41
CA SER A 646 14.98 -3.72 -17.67
C SER A 646 15.13 -3.95 -19.16
N SER A 647 16.25 -4.56 -19.58
CA SER A 647 16.48 -4.94 -20.97
C SER A 647 15.35 -5.80 -21.50
N PHE A 648 14.85 -6.76 -20.70
CA PHE A 648 13.74 -7.62 -21.04
C PHE A 648 12.49 -6.85 -21.51
N LEU A 649 11.98 -5.88 -20.73
CA LEU A 649 10.76 -5.14 -21.11
C LEU A 649 10.97 -4.24 -22.32
N ILE A 650 12.17 -3.66 -22.43
CA ILE A 650 12.58 -2.84 -23.57
C ILE A 650 12.66 -3.67 -24.85
N ASP A 651 13.24 -4.86 -24.80
CA ASP A 651 13.37 -5.75 -25.95
C ASP A 651 11.98 -6.20 -26.42
N LYS A 652 11.06 -6.54 -25.50
CA LYS A 652 9.66 -6.85 -25.83
C LYS A 652 8.92 -5.66 -26.44
N THR A 653 9.14 -4.46 -25.92
CA THR A 653 8.58 -3.23 -26.51
C THR A 653 9.09 -3.04 -27.94
N LYS A 654 10.40 -3.22 -28.16
CA LYS A 654 11.04 -3.09 -29.48
C LYS A 654 10.55 -4.13 -30.48
N GLU A 655 10.37 -5.38 -30.05
CA GLU A 655 9.78 -6.45 -30.87
C GLU A 655 8.39 -6.06 -31.38
N VAL A 656 7.50 -5.64 -30.48
CA VAL A 656 6.12 -5.28 -30.82
C VAL A 656 6.04 -4.07 -31.75
N LEU A 657 6.85 -3.03 -31.50
CA LEU A 657 6.85 -1.85 -32.36
C LEU A 657 7.47 -2.12 -33.74
N LYS A 658 8.43 -3.04 -33.87
CA LYS A 658 9.00 -3.43 -35.18
C LYS A 658 8.03 -4.25 -36.04
N GLU A 659 7.18 -5.05 -35.38
CA GLU A 659 6.11 -5.81 -36.03
C GLU A 659 4.93 -4.92 -36.45
N SER A 660 4.90 -3.67 -35.99
CA SER A 660 3.85 -2.70 -36.27
C SER A 660 4.21 -1.78 -37.43
N PRO A 661 3.21 -1.15 -38.09
CA PRO A 661 3.47 -0.10 -39.07
C PRO A 661 4.25 1.07 -38.45
N SER A 662 4.94 1.84 -39.28
CA SER A 662 5.70 3.03 -38.83
C SER A 662 4.81 4.13 -38.23
N GLU A 663 3.54 4.13 -38.60
CA GLU A 663 2.50 5.00 -38.04
C GLU A 663 1.48 4.15 -37.31
N ILE A 664 1.28 4.44 -36.01
CA ILE A 664 0.32 3.73 -35.17
C ILE A 664 -0.74 4.72 -34.70
N TYR A 665 -2.01 4.39 -34.88
CA TYR A 665 -3.12 5.21 -34.39
C TYR A 665 -3.55 4.77 -33.00
N GLU A 666 -4.20 5.66 -32.23
CA GLU A 666 -4.62 5.33 -30.87
C GLU A 666 -5.56 4.11 -30.83
N ALA A 667 -6.38 3.94 -31.87
CA ALA A 667 -7.23 2.78 -32.09
C ALA A 667 -6.47 1.44 -32.12
N ASP A 668 -5.22 1.43 -32.57
CA ASP A 668 -4.38 0.24 -32.69
C ASP A 668 -3.64 -0.10 -31.38
N LEU A 669 -3.58 0.84 -30.43
CA LEU A 669 -2.84 0.65 -29.17
C LEU A 669 -3.38 -0.52 -28.36
N LEU A 670 -4.69 -0.76 -28.35
CA LEU A 670 -5.26 -1.89 -27.60
C LEU A 670 -4.67 -3.23 -28.08
N PHE A 671 -4.59 -3.42 -29.40
CA PHE A 671 -4.00 -4.62 -30.00
C PHE A 671 -2.50 -4.72 -29.69
N LEU A 672 -1.77 -3.60 -29.84
CA LEU A 672 -0.36 -3.48 -29.54
C LEU A 672 -0.05 -3.91 -28.09
N ASN A 673 -0.84 -3.42 -27.14
CA ASN A 673 -0.69 -3.68 -25.72
C ASN A 673 -0.99 -5.13 -25.36
N ASN A 674 -2.05 -5.71 -25.94
CA ASN A 674 -2.36 -7.13 -25.74
C ASN A 674 -1.22 -8.02 -26.26
N ASN A 675 -0.63 -7.71 -27.42
CA ASN A 675 0.50 -8.44 -27.96
C ASN A 675 1.75 -8.31 -27.08
N TYR A 676 2.03 -7.10 -26.59
CA TYR A 676 3.12 -6.87 -25.65
C TYR A 676 2.96 -7.71 -24.38
N PHE A 677 1.79 -7.68 -23.73
CA PHE A 677 1.60 -8.43 -22.49
C PHE A 677 1.60 -9.95 -22.69
N ARG A 678 1.13 -10.45 -23.83
CA ARG A 678 1.29 -11.87 -24.21
C ARG A 678 2.77 -12.23 -24.32
N LYS A 679 3.55 -11.49 -25.10
CA LYS A 679 5.00 -11.73 -25.24
C LYS A 679 5.73 -11.64 -23.89
N VAL A 680 5.38 -10.67 -23.04
CA VAL A 680 5.94 -10.55 -21.69
C VAL A 680 5.61 -11.80 -20.87
N LYS A 681 4.35 -12.23 -20.82
CA LYS A 681 3.91 -13.41 -20.07
C LYS A 681 4.57 -14.70 -20.57
N ASP A 682 4.64 -14.89 -21.88
CA ASP A 682 5.15 -16.13 -22.50
C ASP A 682 6.68 -16.29 -22.34
N THR A 683 7.40 -15.19 -22.09
CA THR A 683 8.86 -15.19 -22.00
C THR A 683 9.39 -14.76 -20.62
N SER A 684 8.53 -14.32 -19.71
CA SER A 684 8.93 -13.95 -18.36
C SER A 684 9.28 -15.18 -17.53
N SER A 685 10.39 -15.10 -16.79
CA SER A 685 10.63 -16.04 -15.70
C SER A 685 9.66 -15.76 -14.55
N GLU A 686 9.16 -16.84 -13.96
CA GLU A 686 8.33 -16.81 -12.75
C GLU A 686 9.14 -17.12 -11.48
N ASP A 687 10.47 -17.23 -11.58
CA ASP A 687 11.33 -17.74 -10.49
C ASP A 687 11.20 -16.89 -9.22
N GLU A 688 11.24 -15.56 -9.34
CA GLU A 688 11.07 -14.65 -8.18
C GLU A 688 9.68 -14.82 -7.54
N SER A 689 8.61 -14.95 -8.33
CA SER A 689 7.28 -15.27 -7.80
C SER A 689 7.23 -16.63 -7.12
N LYS A 690 7.89 -17.65 -7.68
CA LYS A 690 7.92 -19.02 -7.11
C LYS A 690 8.69 -19.05 -5.79
N GLU A 691 9.80 -18.33 -5.69
CA GLU A 691 10.58 -18.17 -4.45
C GLU A 691 9.75 -17.49 -3.35
N LEU A 692 9.07 -16.38 -3.69
CA LEU A 692 8.20 -15.67 -2.74
C LEU A 692 6.98 -16.52 -2.34
N LEU A 693 6.39 -17.28 -3.27
CA LEU A 693 5.29 -18.20 -2.98
C LEU A 693 5.74 -19.36 -2.09
N SER A 694 6.95 -19.90 -2.27
CA SER A 694 7.55 -20.86 -1.33
C SER A 694 7.66 -20.25 0.07
N CYS A 695 8.06 -18.98 0.18
CA CYS A 695 8.10 -18.29 1.47
C CYS A 695 6.70 -18.14 2.09
N ILE A 696 5.67 -17.79 1.31
CA ILE A 696 4.27 -17.73 1.77
C ILE A 696 3.80 -19.09 2.28
N ASN A 697 3.96 -20.12 1.46
CA ASN A 697 3.47 -21.47 1.78
C ASN A 697 4.19 -22.05 3.00
N GLU A 698 5.47 -21.71 3.22
CA GLU A 698 6.24 -22.14 4.39
C GLU A 698 6.15 -21.19 5.60
N LEU A 699 5.33 -20.13 5.54
CA LEU A 699 5.21 -19.10 6.58
C LEU A 699 6.56 -18.44 6.96
N LYS A 700 7.41 -18.19 5.96
CA LYS A 700 8.69 -17.47 6.09
C LYS A 700 8.49 -15.96 5.99
N PHE A 701 7.79 -15.38 6.96
CA PHE A 701 7.38 -13.97 6.94
C PHE A 701 8.56 -12.98 6.83
N LYS A 702 9.66 -13.21 7.57
CA LYS A 702 10.80 -12.27 7.60
C LYS A 702 11.51 -12.27 6.26
N THR A 703 11.79 -13.45 5.72
CA THR A 703 12.44 -13.63 4.41
C THR A 703 11.57 -13.08 3.28
N LEU A 704 10.26 -13.39 3.30
CA LEU A 704 9.30 -12.84 2.35
C LEU A 704 9.32 -11.29 2.29
N THR A 705 9.40 -10.64 3.45
CA THR A 705 9.34 -9.18 3.55
C THR A 705 10.63 -8.50 3.09
N SER A 706 11.80 -9.14 3.25
CA SER A 706 13.07 -8.57 2.77
C SER A 706 13.20 -8.59 1.25
N ASP A 707 12.58 -9.59 0.64
CA ASP A 707 12.79 -9.93 -0.77
C ASP A 707 11.72 -9.29 -1.66
N PHE A 708 10.50 -9.06 -1.14
CA PHE A 708 9.44 -8.38 -1.87
C PHE A 708 9.65 -6.86 -1.92
N ARG A 709 9.88 -6.31 -3.13
CA ARG A 709 10.07 -4.87 -3.38
C ARG A 709 9.33 -4.42 -4.63
N LEU A 710 8.22 -3.70 -4.44
CA LEU A 710 7.46 -3.15 -5.57
C LEU A 710 8.18 -2.02 -6.30
N ILE A 711 8.95 -1.23 -5.57
CA ILE A 711 9.79 -0.17 -6.12
C ILE A 711 11.21 -0.73 -6.13
N ASP A 712 11.71 -1.04 -7.32
CA ASP A 712 13.09 -1.46 -7.54
C ASP A 712 14.00 -0.23 -7.41
N ASP A 713 14.83 -0.14 -6.36
CA ASP A 713 15.92 0.85 -6.24
C ASP A 713 17.10 0.51 -7.17
N LYS A 714 16.82 0.17 -8.43
CA LYS A 714 17.80 -0.24 -9.45
C LYS A 714 18.60 0.91 -10.05
N ALA A 715 18.43 2.13 -9.53
CA ALA A 715 19.47 3.14 -9.69
C ALA A 715 20.72 2.52 -9.06
N GLY A 716 21.68 2.04 -9.86
CA GLY A 716 22.90 1.37 -9.39
C GLY A 716 23.86 2.30 -8.64
N TYR A 717 23.33 3.23 -7.85
CA TYR A 717 23.99 4.24 -7.05
C TYR A 717 23.13 4.52 -5.81
N GLU A 718 23.77 4.72 -4.66
CA GLU A 718 23.11 5.11 -3.42
C GLU A 718 22.48 6.50 -3.59
N LYS A 719 21.26 6.69 -3.08
CA LYS A 719 20.57 7.98 -3.02
C LYS A 719 20.58 8.52 -1.60
N ILE A 720 20.57 9.84 -1.47
CA ILE A 720 20.38 10.56 -0.21
C ILE A 720 19.19 11.51 -0.37
N ASP A 721 18.33 11.55 0.65
CA ASP A 721 17.28 12.56 0.76
C ASP A 721 17.91 13.85 1.27
N VAL A 722 17.60 14.98 0.63
CA VAL A 722 18.19 16.29 0.90
C VAL A 722 17.07 17.28 1.20
N PHE A 723 17.13 17.92 2.36
CA PHE A 723 16.24 19.03 2.71
C PHE A 723 16.81 20.33 2.16
N VAL A 724 15.96 21.11 1.46
CA VAL A 724 16.37 22.37 0.81
C VAL A 724 15.61 23.54 1.44
N GLU A 725 16.32 24.50 2.05
CA GLU A 725 15.71 25.67 2.70
C GLU A 725 15.21 26.71 1.69
N LEU A 726 14.18 26.39 0.89
CA LEU A 726 13.76 27.24 -0.23
C LEU A 726 13.19 28.61 0.16
N ASP A 727 12.67 28.74 1.37
CA ASP A 727 12.04 29.96 1.89
C ASP A 727 12.08 30.00 3.42
N VAL A 728 11.53 31.08 3.99
CA VAL A 728 11.47 31.31 5.45
C VAL A 728 10.70 30.19 6.17
N GLU A 729 9.68 29.61 5.54
CA GLU A 729 8.92 28.52 6.14
C GLU A 729 9.80 27.25 6.26
N ALA A 730 10.59 26.95 5.24
CA ALA A 730 11.54 25.83 5.26
C ALA A 730 12.57 25.96 6.40
N VAL A 731 13.07 27.18 6.64
CA VAL A 731 14.02 27.48 7.73
C VAL A 731 13.42 27.17 9.10
N GLU A 732 12.18 27.59 9.34
CA GLU A 732 11.50 27.32 10.61
C GLU A 732 11.19 25.83 10.80
N ILE A 733 10.78 25.14 9.74
CA ILE A 733 10.55 23.68 9.75
C ILE A 733 11.85 22.92 10.07
N TRP A 734 12.97 23.34 9.49
CA TRP A 734 14.26 22.71 9.76
C TRP A 734 14.70 22.91 11.21
N LYS A 735 14.58 24.13 11.75
CA LYS A 735 14.84 24.41 13.17
C LYS A 735 13.98 23.53 14.08
N GLU A 736 12.69 23.40 13.78
CA GLU A 736 11.78 22.54 14.53
C GLU A 736 12.21 21.07 14.45
N TYR A 737 12.60 20.58 13.27
CA TYR A 737 13.12 19.22 13.09
C TYR A 737 14.35 18.94 13.95
N ILE A 738 15.30 19.88 14.04
CA ILE A 738 16.48 19.75 14.90
C ILE A 738 16.09 19.69 16.38
N LEU A 739 15.17 20.56 16.82
CA LEU A 739 14.63 20.53 18.19
C LEU A 739 13.99 19.18 18.50
N ILE A 740 13.17 18.66 17.58
CA ILE A 740 12.54 17.34 17.71
C ILE A 740 13.59 16.23 17.83
N LYS A 741 14.68 16.30 17.07
CA LYS A 741 15.76 15.30 17.12
C LYS A 741 16.49 15.28 18.46
N SER A 742 16.60 16.43 19.12
CA SER A 742 17.22 16.58 20.44
C SER A 742 16.39 16.04 21.61
N LEU A 743 15.09 15.75 21.41
CA LEU A 743 14.22 15.23 22.45
C LEU A 743 14.64 13.83 22.91
N LYS A 744 14.71 13.64 24.24
CA LYS A 744 15.03 12.35 24.87
C LYS A 744 13.86 11.37 24.83
N ASN A 745 12.62 11.87 24.88
CA ASN A 745 11.42 11.03 24.90
C ASN A 745 11.05 10.59 23.46
N PRO A 746 11.11 9.28 23.13
CA PRO A 746 10.82 8.80 21.78
C PRO A 746 9.36 9.03 21.34
N LEU A 747 8.40 9.02 22.28
CA LEU A 747 6.99 9.22 21.97
C LEU A 747 6.72 10.68 21.59
N GLU A 748 7.21 11.61 22.42
CA GLU A 748 7.12 13.04 22.15
C GLU A 748 7.83 13.42 20.84
N LYS A 749 9.01 12.84 20.60
CA LYS A 749 9.75 12.99 19.34
C LYS A 749 8.94 12.55 18.13
N LYS A 750 8.26 11.39 18.24
CA LYS A 750 7.40 10.89 17.19
C LYS A 750 6.22 11.83 16.96
N GLU A 751 5.51 12.21 18.02
CA GLU A 751 4.31 13.06 17.95
C GLU A 751 4.60 14.42 17.32
N ARG A 752 5.65 15.12 17.78
CA ARG A 752 6.04 16.41 17.19
C ARG A 752 6.49 16.28 15.73
N PHE A 753 7.21 15.21 15.38
CA PHE A 753 7.59 14.99 13.98
C PHE A 753 6.37 14.77 13.08
N LEU A 754 5.35 14.05 13.57
CA LEU A 754 4.13 13.81 12.79
C LEU A 754 3.41 15.13 12.45
N ALA A 755 3.45 16.13 13.35
CA ALA A 755 2.84 17.45 13.12
C ALA A 755 3.50 18.23 11.97
N ILE A 756 4.82 18.13 11.80
CA ILE A 756 5.54 18.83 10.71
C ILE A 756 5.79 17.97 9.47
N ARG A 757 5.53 16.66 9.53
CA ARG A 757 5.98 15.66 8.54
C ARG A 757 5.61 16.02 7.11
N LYS A 758 4.36 16.45 6.85
CA LYS A 758 3.92 16.80 5.50
C LYS A 758 4.72 17.98 4.95
N LYS A 759 4.72 19.10 5.69
CA LYS A 759 5.47 20.30 5.32
C LYS A 759 6.95 20.00 5.15
N PHE A 760 7.54 19.21 6.05
CA PHE A 760 8.94 18.78 5.95
C PHE A 760 9.24 18.07 4.63
N ASN A 761 8.38 17.16 4.19
CA ASN A 761 8.55 16.43 2.93
C ASN A 761 8.37 17.30 1.68
N GLU A 762 7.71 18.47 1.76
CA GLU A 762 7.55 19.37 0.61
C GLU A 762 8.86 20.01 0.14
N TYR A 763 9.89 19.97 0.98
CA TYR A 763 11.24 20.51 0.74
C TYR A 763 12.32 19.43 0.54
N ILE A 764 11.93 18.15 0.52
CA ILE A 764 12.87 17.05 0.31
C ILE A 764 12.97 16.70 -1.17
N ILE A 765 14.20 16.54 -1.63
CA ILE A 765 14.55 15.93 -2.92
C ILE A 765 15.46 14.72 -2.69
N SER A 766 15.40 13.71 -3.57
CA SER A 766 16.31 12.56 -3.49
C SER A 766 17.33 12.63 -4.62
N VAL A 767 18.62 12.70 -4.27
CA VAL A 767 19.72 12.86 -5.24
C VAL A 767 20.72 11.70 -5.15
N PRO A 768 21.50 11.41 -6.20
CA PRO A 768 22.60 10.46 -6.10
C PRO A 768 23.60 10.91 -5.02
N LYS A 769 23.89 10.07 -4.03
CA LYS A 769 24.78 10.40 -2.90
C LYS A 769 26.17 10.82 -3.37
N LYS A 770 26.69 10.16 -4.41
CA LYS A 770 27.98 10.52 -5.05
C LYS A 770 28.03 11.92 -5.65
N ASP A 771 26.87 12.50 -5.98
CA ASP A 771 26.77 13.82 -6.62
C ASP A 771 26.43 14.90 -5.56
N PHE A 772 26.15 14.52 -4.32
CA PHE A 772 25.87 15.44 -3.21
C PHE A 772 27.16 15.79 -2.46
N SER A 773 27.42 17.09 -2.25
CA SER A 773 28.67 17.61 -1.67
C SER A 773 28.49 18.82 -0.75
N CYS A 774 27.28 19.03 -0.25
CA CYS A 774 26.97 20.12 0.70
C CYS A 774 27.09 19.58 2.14
N GLU A 775 26.09 19.81 2.98
CA GLU A 775 26.11 19.43 4.39
C GLU A 775 25.33 18.13 4.61
N GLU A 776 25.93 17.18 5.35
CA GLU A 776 25.25 16.00 5.90
C GLU A 776 25.39 16.06 7.42
N PRO A 777 24.41 16.63 8.16
CA PRO A 777 24.50 16.73 9.61
C PRO A 777 24.65 15.35 10.25
N GLU A 778 25.61 15.23 11.16
CA GLU A 778 25.86 14.00 11.92
C GLU A 778 24.57 13.51 12.60
N ASP A 779 24.37 12.19 12.63
CA ASP A 779 23.22 11.51 13.25
C ASP A 779 21.82 11.74 12.63
N LEU A 780 21.71 12.44 11.49
CA LEU A 780 20.41 12.68 10.84
C LEU A 780 20.13 11.84 9.58
N ASN A 781 21.15 11.26 8.95
CA ASN A 781 21.05 10.49 7.68
C ASN A 781 20.24 11.22 6.59
N ILE A 782 20.36 12.54 6.52
CA ILE A 782 19.71 13.40 5.53
C ILE A 782 20.73 14.46 5.09
N GLY A 783 20.79 14.76 3.80
CA GLY A 783 21.53 15.91 3.30
C GLY A 783 20.77 17.20 3.57
N TYR A 784 21.49 18.30 3.60
CA TYR A 784 20.96 19.61 3.93
C TYR A 784 21.60 20.68 3.03
N ILE A 785 20.76 21.54 2.44
CA ILE A 785 21.19 22.72 1.68
C ILE A 785 20.65 23.95 2.41
N PRO A 786 21.51 24.71 3.11
CA PRO A 786 21.09 25.92 3.82
C PRO A 786 20.76 27.05 2.86
N PHE A 787 19.92 27.99 3.31
CA PHE A 787 19.45 29.12 2.52
C PHE A 787 20.60 29.92 1.89
N GLU A 788 21.72 30.10 2.61
CA GLU A 788 22.90 30.84 2.15
C GLU A 788 23.62 30.15 0.98
N GLN A 789 23.57 28.82 0.91
CA GLN A 789 24.27 28.03 -0.11
C GLN A 789 23.37 27.61 -1.27
N ILE A 790 22.07 27.89 -1.22
CA ILE A 790 21.10 27.47 -2.24
C ILE A 790 21.57 27.78 -3.66
N LYS A 791 22.10 28.98 -3.92
CA LYS A 791 22.52 29.41 -5.27
C LYS A 791 23.59 28.52 -5.92
N HIS A 792 24.33 27.74 -5.11
CA HIS A 792 25.38 26.84 -5.56
C HIS A 792 24.87 25.42 -5.84
N TYR A 793 23.90 24.95 -5.06
CA TYR A 793 23.46 23.55 -5.05
C TYR A 793 22.03 23.35 -5.59
N TYR A 794 21.26 24.42 -5.73
CA TYR A 794 19.86 24.36 -6.15
C TYR A 794 19.47 25.57 -7.02
N ASP A 795 18.88 25.28 -8.16
CA ASP A 795 18.34 26.27 -9.08
C ASP A 795 16.80 26.20 -9.05
N PRO A 796 16.07 27.29 -8.77
CA PRO A 796 14.60 27.25 -8.68
C PRO A 796 13.92 26.76 -9.96
N GLU A 797 14.56 26.96 -11.12
CA GLU A 797 14.03 26.51 -12.40
C GLU A 797 14.30 25.02 -12.65
N THR A 798 15.50 24.55 -12.34
CA THR A 798 15.99 23.24 -12.77
C THR A 798 16.21 22.22 -11.66
N GLY A 799 16.10 22.63 -10.40
CA GLY A 799 16.28 21.81 -9.21
C GLY A 799 17.74 21.67 -8.79
N PHE A 800 18.11 20.50 -8.26
CA PHE A 800 19.48 20.20 -7.82
C PHE A 800 20.53 20.40 -8.92
N VAL A 801 21.64 21.07 -8.56
CA VAL A 801 22.78 21.36 -9.43
C VAL A 801 23.84 20.26 -9.31
N PHE A 802 24.03 19.48 -10.38
CA PHE A 802 24.98 18.35 -10.40
C PHE A 802 26.45 18.74 -10.60
N GLU A 803 26.71 19.93 -11.13
CA GLU A 803 28.07 20.45 -11.36
C GLU A 803 28.16 21.82 -10.69
N LEU A 804 28.99 21.92 -9.65
CA LEU A 804 29.19 23.16 -8.92
C LEU A 804 29.59 24.26 -9.90
N LYS A 805 28.83 25.36 -9.91
CA LYS A 805 29.20 26.55 -10.68
C LYS A 805 30.60 26.99 -10.20
N PRO A 806 31.55 27.28 -11.10
CA PRO A 806 32.86 27.78 -10.72
C PRO A 806 32.69 28.97 -9.76
N SER A 807 33.39 28.93 -8.63
CA SER A 807 33.40 30.05 -7.69
C SER A 807 33.79 31.33 -8.42
N MET A 808 32.89 32.30 -8.49
CA MET A 808 33.34 33.69 -8.48
C MET A 808 33.92 33.93 -7.10
N MET A 809 35.19 33.58 -6.92
CA MET A 809 36.04 34.35 -6.02
C MET A 809 36.18 35.74 -6.65
N CYS A 810 36.01 36.78 -5.83
CA CYS A 810 35.87 38.23 -6.14
C CYS A 810 34.38 38.63 -6.34
N ASP A 811 33.73 39.41 -5.47
CA ASP A 811 34.16 40.32 -4.39
C ASP A 811 33.20 40.28 -3.19
#